data_AF-A0A5B1CKU8-F1
#
_entry.id   AF-A0A5B1CKU8-F1
#
_cell.length_a   1.000
_cell.length_b   1.000
_cell.length_c   1.000
_cell.angle_alpha   90.00
_cell.angle_beta   90.00
_cell.angle_gamma   90.00
#
_symmetry.space_group_name_H-M   'P 1'
#
loop_
_entity.id
_entity.type
_entity.pdbx_description
1 polymer ?
#
loop_
_entity_poly.entity_id
_entity_poly.type
_entity_poly.pdbx_seq_one_letter_code
_entity_poly.pdbx_strand_id
1 'polypeptide(L)'
;MNLRTGLLTSNSSVSNRRRVRFETLEGRRLLHGSSAAHTDDFGLIGSVGNDASDHTAGQVQFTQASSGTPARPLFRNSIVSTNLDFITADDPSTFESMAYLGRARREMPDRRPGTGLFANNTFIFEATFSDGNQVQIWLHPNFGSQQNAATYANLLRGPLGKLPESMRENLNHVVVHVGNETAFAESQANFFVLYSQNMLTRISNNDLEETVFHESVHAALDANNLNTSAWLSAQQGDNAFITEYAREIPGKEDMAETAIFAYTMLQHPGRLPAYVEQWMEQNNPNKLAFFADLYADDLTTVAEPPSDFGDAPDSYDTTLASDGARHAAVGPILGTLRDVDEDARAPLNGTSDNDDGVMFGAIGVNASMAAVNIDVSNAIDEEAKVDAWIDFNRDGDFEDPGENVLQNVTVNNGMQTLNFFLPNSLTVGENYARVRLSSEGGLGPNGLAADGEVEDYVIQILAPPVVESVVINDGDNRRSVINEVRITFDQVVDIDLTTGDAFEFFNQTSGQIVQDIPVIDNTSGKTVVEVTFAPGPSVNQGGGLLDGDYRLTIDPELIKLSSLDMDGDTDGQEGGVFVFGAGQVDNFYRAYGDFDLSGSVNLADFAAFRQAFGNSLGDANYLDQIDADSDGMIGLTDFANFRENFGN
;
A
#
# COMPACT_ATOMS: atom_id res chain seq x y z
N MET A 1 13.73 -55.19 -15.26
CA MET A 1 14.75 -55.67 -16.20
C MET A 1 14.36 -55.16 -17.58
N ASN A 2 15.26 -54.41 -18.21
CA ASN A 2 15.28 -53.94 -19.60
C ASN A 2 14.26 -52.86 -20.01
N LEU A 3 14.66 -51.58 -20.07
CA LEU A 3 15.60 -50.88 -20.99
C LEU A 3 14.85 -50.38 -22.24
N ARG A 4 14.71 -49.05 -22.39
CA ARG A 4 15.51 -48.16 -23.30
C ARG A 4 15.15 -48.41 -24.78
N THR A 5 14.96 -47.46 -25.68
CA THR A 5 15.55 -46.13 -26.01
C THR A 5 14.87 -45.76 -27.35
N GLY A 6 14.65 -44.51 -27.79
CA GLY A 6 15.53 -43.35 -27.98
C GLY A 6 14.76 -42.33 -28.85
N LEU A 7 14.97 -41.00 -28.69
CA LEU A 7 15.95 -40.16 -29.41
C LEU A 7 15.75 -40.22 -30.95
N LEU A 8 15.59 -39.14 -31.75
CA LEU A 8 16.20 -37.80 -31.77
C LEU A 8 15.58 -36.95 -32.91
N THR A 9 15.42 -35.64 -32.66
CA THR A 9 15.71 -34.44 -33.50
C THR A 9 15.44 -34.41 -35.01
N SER A 10 14.81 -33.34 -35.51
CA SER A 10 15.47 -32.11 -36.03
C SER A 10 14.62 -31.33 -37.05
N ASN A 11 14.87 -30.00 -37.03
CA ASN A 11 14.32 -28.90 -37.81
C ASN A 11 14.31 -29.06 -39.34
N SER A 12 13.36 -28.39 -40.03
CA SER A 12 13.64 -27.18 -40.82
C SER A 12 12.42 -26.66 -41.62
N SER A 13 12.49 -25.36 -41.87
CA SER A 13 11.55 -24.38 -42.39
C SER A 13 11.23 -24.48 -43.89
N VAL A 14 10.07 -23.91 -44.32
CA VAL A 14 9.92 -23.18 -45.60
C VAL A 14 8.82 -22.11 -45.49
N SER A 15 9.14 -20.89 -45.92
CA SER A 15 8.28 -19.70 -46.08
C SER A 15 7.43 -19.71 -47.35
N ASN A 16 6.33 -18.94 -47.41
CA ASN A 16 6.11 -18.08 -48.59
C ASN A 16 5.14 -16.90 -48.40
N ARG A 17 5.47 -15.80 -49.10
CA ARG A 17 4.87 -14.44 -49.11
C ARG A 17 3.74 -14.28 -50.15
N ARG A 18 2.91 -13.23 -50.02
CA ARG A 18 2.45 -12.22 -51.05
C ARG A 18 1.39 -11.29 -50.41
N ARG A 19 1.57 -9.97 -50.20
CA ARG A 19 1.72 -8.73 -51.04
C ARG A 19 0.45 -8.23 -51.78
N VAL A 20 -0.23 -7.25 -51.15
CA VAL A 20 -0.73 -5.91 -51.60
C VAL A 20 -1.27 -5.68 -53.03
N ARG A 21 -2.47 -5.07 -53.16
CA ARG A 21 -2.73 -3.85 -53.97
C ARG A 21 -4.09 -3.17 -53.72
N PHE A 22 -4.03 -1.84 -53.79
CA PHE A 22 -5.09 -0.81 -53.76
C PHE A 22 -5.94 -0.78 -55.04
N GLU A 23 -7.18 -0.28 -54.93
CA GLU A 23 -7.80 0.56 -55.96
C GLU A 23 -8.89 1.49 -55.36
N THR A 24 -8.81 2.76 -55.74
CA THR A 24 -9.67 3.91 -55.45
C THR A 24 -10.80 4.04 -56.48
N LEU A 25 -11.93 4.68 -56.12
CA LEU A 25 -12.69 5.52 -57.05
C LEU A 25 -13.57 6.56 -56.34
N GLU A 26 -13.39 7.80 -56.77
CA GLU A 26 -14.17 9.04 -56.56
C GLU A 26 -15.68 8.83 -56.84
N GLY A 27 -16.66 9.60 -56.37
CA GLY A 27 -16.75 10.94 -55.82
C GLY A 27 -18.08 11.55 -56.31
N ARG A 28 -18.83 12.27 -55.47
CA ARG A 28 -19.74 13.35 -55.91
C ARG A 28 -20.24 14.21 -54.75
N ARG A 29 -19.98 15.52 -54.89
CA ARG A 29 -20.42 16.68 -54.12
C ARG A 29 -21.96 16.81 -54.03
N LEU A 30 -22.44 17.55 -53.01
CA LEU A 30 -23.04 18.91 -53.06
C LEU A 30 -23.85 19.13 -51.75
N LEU A 31 -23.41 20.01 -50.84
CA LEU A 31 -23.83 21.40 -50.60
C LEU A 31 -25.05 21.60 -49.65
N HIS A 32 -24.81 22.49 -48.67
CA HIS A 32 -25.77 23.32 -47.90
C HIS A 32 -26.61 22.59 -46.82
N GLY A 33 -26.81 23.12 -45.62
CA GLY A 33 -26.59 24.48 -45.13
C GLY A 33 -26.68 24.61 -43.60
N SER A 34 -26.40 25.83 -43.19
CA SER A 34 -26.33 26.46 -41.87
C SER A 34 -27.52 26.32 -40.92
N SER A 35 -27.25 26.75 -39.67
CA SER A 35 -28.16 27.31 -38.65
C SER A 35 -28.74 26.30 -37.66
N ALA A 36 -29.00 26.62 -36.39
CA ALA A 36 -28.61 27.71 -35.50
C ALA A 36 -29.04 27.25 -34.10
N ALA A 37 -28.46 27.88 -33.08
CA ALA A 37 -28.85 27.74 -31.69
C ALA A 37 -30.36 28.01 -31.48
N HIS A 38 -30.96 27.27 -30.56
CA HIS A 38 -32.15 27.71 -29.85
C HIS A 38 -32.03 27.30 -28.38
N THR A 39 -31.76 28.31 -27.56
CA THR A 39 -32.05 28.39 -26.13
C THR A 39 -33.53 28.73 -25.95
N ASP A 40 -34.17 28.15 -24.94
CA ASP A 40 -35.35 28.63 -24.17
C ASP A 40 -35.46 27.61 -23.01
N ASP A 41 -35.13 27.88 -21.74
CA ASP A 41 -35.64 28.82 -20.72
C ASP A 41 -37.13 28.67 -20.33
N PHE A 42 -37.35 28.72 -19.02
CA PHE A 42 -38.58 28.71 -18.20
C PHE A 42 -39.25 27.35 -17.89
N GLY A 43 -39.55 27.00 -16.63
CA GLY A 43 -39.48 27.81 -15.41
C GLY A 43 -39.90 27.09 -14.13
N LEU A 44 -39.51 27.73 -13.02
CA LEU A 44 -39.89 27.50 -11.63
C LEU A 44 -41.38 27.74 -11.35
N ILE A 45 -42.05 26.77 -10.73
CA ILE A 45 -43.16 26.88 -9.75
C ILE A 45 -43.15 25.54 -8.98
N GLY A 46 -43.23 25.38 -7.66
CA GLY A 46 -43.52 26.21 -6.50
C GLY A 46 -43.86 25.23 -5.37
N SER A 47 -43.35 25.47 -4.16
CA SER A 47 -43.46 24.58 -3.00
C SER A 47 -44.88 24.51 -2.43
N VAL A 48 -45.24 23.33 -1.89
CA VAL A 48 -46.12 23.18 -0.74
C VAL A 48 -45.63 21.98 0.07
N GLY A 49 -45.22 22.20 1.31
CA GLY A 49 -44.80 21.16 2.24
C GLY A 49 -45.95 20.55 3.03
N ASN A 50 -45.74 19.32 3.53
CA ASN A 50 -45.96 18.95 4.92
C ASN A 50 -45.43 17.51 5.17
N ASP A 51 -44.34 17.45 5.92
CA ASP A 51 -44.11 16.63 7.12
C ASP A 51 -44.54 15.16 7.14
N ALA A 52 -43.54 14.26 7.05
CA ALA A 52 -43.49 13.02 7.81
C ALA A 52 -42.01 12.63 8.02
N SER A 53 -41.69 12.35 9.28
CA SER A 53 -40.39 12.09 9.86
C SER A 53 -39.82 10.70 9.54
N ASP A 54 -38.49 10.68 9.46
CA ASP A 54 -37.57 9.64 9.96
C ASP A 54 -37.19 8.45 9.05
N HIS A 55 -35.87 8.21 9.03
CA HIS A 55 -35.08 7.15 8.40
C HIS A 55 -35.02 7.08 6.85
N THR A 56 -34.13 7.88 6.26
CA THR A 56 -33.53 7.58 4.94
C THR A 56 -32.17 6.91 5.14
N ALA A 57 -32.14 5.58 5.08
CA ALA A 57 -30.96 4.85 4.65
C ALA A 57 -30.67 5.20 3.18
N GLY A 58 -29.39 5.29 2.80
CA GLY A 58 -28.96 5.68 1.47
C GLY A 58 -29.56 4.76 0.39
N GLN A 59 -30.48 5.29 -0.41
CA GLN A 59 -31.00 4.54 -1.55
C GLN A 59 -29.90 4.42 -2.61
N VAL A 60 -29.44 3.19 -2.85
CA VAL A 60 -28.58 2.83 -3.98
C VAL A 60 -29.35 3.12 -5.28
N GLN A 61 -28.83 4.05 -6.09
CA GLN A 61 -29.47 4.49 -7.34
C GLN A 61 -29.03 3.59 -8.50
N PHE A 62 -29.90 2.70 -8.98
CA PHE A 62 -29.66 1.91 -10.20
C PHE A 62 -30.22 2.63 -11.44
N THR A 63 -29.45 2.64 -12.54
CA THR A 63 -29.86 3.28 -13.81
C THR A 63 -31.01 2.51 -14.50
N GLN A 64 -31.97 3.20 -15.13
CA GLN A 64 -33.08 2.54 -15.82
C GLN A 64 -32.65 1.76 -17.08
N ALA A 65 -33.21 0.56 -17.25
CA ALA A 65 -32.96 -0.30 -18.42
C ALA A 65 -33.41 0.35 -19.74
N SER A 66 -32.60 0.20 -20.81
CA SER A 66 -32.95 0.68 -22.14
C SER A 66 -34.03 -0.19 -22.79
N SER A 67 -35.10 0.42 -23.32
CA SER A 67 -36.19 -0.29 -24.01
C SER A 67 -35.70 -0.90 -25.34
N GLY A 68 -35.17 -2.13 -25.27
CA GLY A 68 -34.61 -2.88 -26.39
C GLY A 68 -34.92 -4.38 -26.28
N THR A 69 -34.43 -5.16 -27.27
CA THR A 69 -34.57 -6.63 -27.28
C THR A 69 -33.92 -7.23 -26.02
N PRO A 70 -34.52 -8.25 -25.37
CA PRO A 70 -33.95 -8.89 -24.18
C PRO A 70 -32.46 -9.19 -24.34
N ALA A 71 -31.66 -8.76 -23.36
CA ALA A 71 -30.25 -9.13 -23.30
C ALA A 71 -30.12 -10.66 -23.28
N ARG A 72 -29.06 -11.18 -23.91
CA ARG A 72 -28.80 -12.62 -23.88
C ARG A 72 -28.41 -13.03 -22.45
N PRO A 73 -28.99 -14.11 -21.90
CA PRO A 73 -28.57 -14.62 -20.61
C PRO A 73 -27.07 -14.91 -20.57
N LEU A 74 -26.44 -14.56 -19.45
CA LEU A 74 -25.01 -14.71 -19.25
C LEU A 74 -24.62 -16.17 -19.02
N PHE A 75 -25.47 -16.92 -18.32
CA PHE A 75 -25.27 -18.34 -18.03
C PHE A 75 -26.30 -19.21 -18.73
N ARG A 76 -25.85 -20.38 -19.20
CA ARG A 76 -26.71 -21.34 -19.91
C ARG A 76 -27.47 -22.28 -18.96
N ASN A 77 -26.92 -22.57 -17.80
CA ASN A 77 -27.50 -23.50 -16.83
C ASN A 77 -28.00 -22.73 -15.61
N SER A 78 -28.69 -23.42 -14.72
CA SER A 78 -29.08 -22.89 -13.40
C SER A 78 -27.87 -22.44 -12.60
N ILE A 79 -28.11 -21.51 -11.69
CA ILE A 79 -27.11 -20.90 -10.83
C ILE A 79 -26.32 -21.91 -9.99
N VAL A 80 -26.99 -22.97 -9.54
CA VAL A 80 -26.41 -24.11 -8.80
C VAL A 80 -25.55 -25.04 -9.67
N SER A 81 -25.08 -24.56 -10.81
CA SER A 81 -24.22 -25.26 -11.77
C SER A 81 -23.25 -24.31 -12.48
N THR A 82 -23.05 -23.12 -11.92
CA THR A 82 -21.99 -22.20 -12.34
C THR A 82 -20.73 -22.46 -11.52
N ASN A 83 -19.58 -21.96 -11.98
CA ASN A 83 -18.31 -22.05 -11.24
C ASN A 83 -18.05 -20.76 -10.43
N LEU A 84 -19.10 -19.99 -10.14
CA LEU A 84 -19.01 -18.79 -9.33
C LEU A 84 -19.26 -19.21 -7.88
N ASP A 85 -18.44 -18.69 -6.98
CA ASP A 85 -18.57 -18.89 -5.54
C ASP A 85 -19.26 -17.63 -4.98
N PHE A 86 -20.58 -17.72 -4.81
CA PHE A 86 -21.42 -16.56 -4.48
C PHE A 86 -21.37 -16.22 -3.00
N ILE A 87 -21.34 -17.27 -2.20
CA ILE A 87 -21.36 -17.25 -0.75
C ILE A 87 -20.31 -18.28 -0.32
N THR A 88 -19.14 -17.81 0.11
CA THR A 88 -18.02 -18.68 0.43
C THR A 88 -18.21 -19.32 1.80
N ALA A 89 -17.45 -20.38 2.08
CA ALA A 89 -17.44 -21.05 3.38
C ALA A 89 -17.10 -20.11 4.55
N ASP A 90 -16.31 -19.06 4.29
CA ASP A 90 -15.77 -18.13 5.29
C ASP A 90 -16.64 -16.88 5.53
N ASP A 91 -17.65 -16.64 4.69
CA ASP A 91 -18.55 -15.51 4.90
C ASP A 91 -19.22 -15.58 6.29
N PRO A 92 -19.43 -14.43 6.96
CA PRO A 92 -20.07 -14.38 8.27
C PRO A 92 -21.38 -15.15 8.30
N SER A 93 -21.60 -15.89 9.38
CA SER A 93 -22.79 -16.71 9.56
C SER A 93 -23.51 -16.31 10.83
N THR A 94 -24.81 -16.11 10.74
CA THR A 94 -25.68 -15.83 11.91
C THR A 94 -25.94 -17.07 12.76
N PHE A 95 -25.46 -18.25 12.37
CA PHE A 95 -25.72 -19.49 13.11
C PHE A 95 -25.10 -19.46 14.52
N GLU A 96 -25.93 -19.61 15.54
CA GLU A 96 -25.49 -19.63 16.94
C GLU A 96 -25.37 -21.04 17.50
N SER A 97 -26.42 -21.85 17.31
CA SER A 97 -26.48 -23.18 17.94
C SER A 97 -27.41 -24.15 17.23
N MET A 98 -27.20 -25.44 17.51
CA MET A 98 -28.08 -26.52 17.04
C MET A 98 -28.51 -27.41 18.20
N ALA A 99 -29.81 -27.51 18.42
CA ALA A 99 -30.41 -28.36 19.45
C ALA A 99 -31.05 -29.60 18.83
N TYR A 100 -30.93 -30.76 19.50
CA TYR A 100 -31.67 -31.97 19.12
C TYR A 100 -32.96 -32.08 19.93
N LEU A 101 -34.11 -32.01 19.26
CA LEU A 101 -35.44 -31.98 19.89
C LEU A 101 -36.05 -33.38 20.08
N GLY A 102 -35.35 -34.44 19.63
CA GLY A 102 -35.83 -35.82 19.76
C GLY A 102 -36.35 -36.38 18.44
N ARG A 103 -37.28 -37.34 18.54
CA ARG A 103 -37.89 -37.98 17.37
C ARG A 103 -39.41 -37.88 17.39
N ALA A 104 -40.00 -37.58 16.25
CA ALA A 104 -41.46 -37.55 16.11
C ALA A 104 -41.91 -37.97 14.71
N ARG A 105 -43.23 -38.08 14.51
CA ARG A 105 -43.80 -38.22 13.17
C ARG A 105 -43.82 -36.86 12.49
N ARG A 106 -43.19 -36.75 11.32
CA ARG A 106 -43.11 -35.51 10.52
C ARG A 106 -43.52 -35.76 9.07
N GLU A 107 -43.96 -34.71 8.42
CA GLU A 107 -44.14 -34.67 6.97
C GLU A 107 -42.75 -34.68 6.33
N MET A 108 -42.49 -35.67 5.49
CA MET A 108 -41.19 -35.98 4.92
C MET A 108 -41.36 -36.33 3.44
N PRO A 109 -41.89 -35.42 2.62
CA PRO A 109 -42.10 -35.66 1.20
C PRO A 109 -40.78 -36.05 0.53
N ASP A 110 -40.88 -36.93 -0.45
CA ASP A 110 -39.73 -37.49 -1.14
C ASP A 110 -40.06 -37.58 -2.63
N ARG A 111 -39.12 -37.10 -3.45
CA ARG A 111 -39.19 -37.12 -4.91
C ARG A 111 -39.31 -38.54 -5.46
N ARG A 112 -38.84 -39.55 -4.72
CA ARG A 112 -38.88 -40.96 -5.14
C ARG A 112 -40.32 -41.47 -5.14
N PRO A 113 -40.77 -42.15 -6.22
CA PRO A 113 -42.14 -42.62 -6.32
C PRO A 113 -42.44 -43.73 -5.29
N GLY A 114 -43.68 -43.77 -4.80
CA GLY A 114 -44.15 -44.81 -3.86
C GLY A 114 -43.70 -44.60 -2.41
N THR A 115 -43.10 -43.45 -2.09
CA THR A 115 -42.79 -43.02 -0.73
C THR A 115 -44.03 -42.39 -0.08
N GLY A 116 -44.19 -42.57 1.24
CA GLY A 116 -45.29 -41.97 1.98
C GLY A 116 -44.98 -40.53 2.35
N LEU A 117 -46.01 -39.68 2.45
CA LEU A 117 -45.86 -38.26 2.82
C LEU A 117 -45.31 -38.05 4.25
N PHE A 118 -45.43 -39.05 5.13
CA PHE A 118 -45.01 -38.96 6.52
C PHE A 118 -44.03 -40.07 6.89
N ALA A 119 -43.04 -39.74 7.71
CA ALA A 119 -42.18 -40.72 8.37
C ALA A 119 -42.37 -40.68 9.89
N ASN A 120 -42.35 -41.85 10.54
CA ASN A 120 -42.33 -41.97 12.00
C ASN A 120 -40.87 -42.01 12.49
N ASN A 121 -40.60 -41.47 13.67
CA ASN A 121 -39.27 -41.44 14.29
C ASN A 121 -38.23 -40.61 13.51
N THR A 122 -38.67 -39.55 12.82
CA THR A 122 -37.80 -38.55 12.18
C THR A 122 -36.96 -37.87 13.24
N PHE A 123 -35.67 -37.68 12.98
CA PHE A 123 -34.78 -36.92 13.87
C PHE A 123 -35.00 -35.44 13.66
N ILE A 124 -35.20 -34.68 14.73
CA ILE A 124 -35.51 -33.26 14.65
C ILE A 124 -34.38 -32.49 15.32
N PHE A 125 -33.75 -31.62 14.53
CA PHE A 125 -32.81 -30.61 15.01
C PHE A 125 -33.43 -29.23 14.81
N GLU A 126 -32.98 -28.26 15.59
CA GLU A 126 -33.39 -26.86 15.48
C GLU A 126 -32.13 -26.01 15.50
N ALA A 127 -31.90 -25.27 14.41
CA ALA A 127 -30.86 -24.27 14.32
C ALA A 127 -31.43 -22.94 14.86
N THR A 128 -30.64 -22.23 15.66
CA THR A 128 -30.96 -20.87 16.15
C THR A 128 -29.91 -19.90 15.61
N PHE A 129 -30.36 -18.70 15.26
CA PHE A 129 -29.57 -17.66 14.62
C PHE A 129 -29.56 -16.37 15.45
N SER A 130 -28.57 -15.51 15.21
CA SER A 130 -28.32 -14.28 16.00
C SER A 130 -29.37 -13.19 15.82
N ASP A 131 -30.15 -13.27 14.74
CA ASP A 131 -31.36 -12.47 14.51
C ASP A 131 -32.58 -12.99 15.34
N GLY A 132 -32.40 -14.10 16.07
CA GLY A 132 -33.44 -14.72 16.89
C GLY A 132 -34.32 -15.72 16.13
N ASN A 133 -34.12 -15.89 14.81
CA ASN A 133 -34.87 -16.85 14.02
C ASN A 133 -34.47 -18.30 14.34
N GLN A 134 -35.37 -19.24 14.03
CA GLN A 134 -35.18 -20.67 14.26
C GLN A 134 -35.67 -21.49 13.08
N VAL A 135 -34.85 -22.43 12.61
CA VAL A 135 -35.21 -23.33 11.49
C VAL A 135 -35.01 -24.78 11.92
N GLN A 136 -36.06 -25.60 11.77
CA GLN A 136 -35.94 -27.03 12.06
C GLN A 136 -35.33 -27.81 10.90
N ILE A 137 -34.53 -28.82 11.21
CA ILE A 137 -33.95 -29.75 10.24
C ILE A 137 -34.43 -31.16 10.58
N TRP A 138 -35.19 -31.75 9.67
CA TRP A 138 -35.86 -33.03 9.82
C TRP A 138 -35.15 -34.10 9.00
N LEU A 139 -34.49 -35.03 9.68
CA LEU A 139 -33.73 -36.09 9.03
C LEU A 139 -34.48 -37.42 9.07
N HIS A 140 -34.57 -38.07 7.92
CA HIS A 140 -35.33 -39.31 7.75
C HIS A 140 -34.80 -40.44 8.68
N PRO A 141 -35.66 -41.31 9.24
CA PRO A 141 -35.23 -42.41 10.11
C PRO A 141 -34.15 -43.34 9.53
N ASN A 142 -33.99 -43.36 8.20
CA ASN A 142 -33.00 -44.17 7.49
C ASN A 142 -31.54 -43.77 7.78
N PHE A 143 -31.27 -42.62 8.41
CA PHE A 143 -29.94 -42.32 8.95
C PHE A 143 -29.55 -43.26 10.11
N GLY A 144 -30.51 -43.98 10.70
CA GLY A 144 -30.31 -45.06 11.67
C GLY A 144 -30.05 -44.57 13.09
N SER A 145 -29.09 -43.67 13.29
CA SER A 145 -28.69 -43.13 14.61
C SER A 145 -28.78 -41.60 14.66
N GLN A 146 -28.90 -41.06 15.89
CA GLN A 146 -28.88 -39.61 16.10
C GLN A 146 -27.53 -39.02 15.68
N GLN A 147 -26.42 -39.74 15.91
CA GLN A 147 -25.10 -39.28 15.52
C GLN A 147 -24.98 -39.13 14.00
N ASN A 148 -25.45 -40.12 13.24
CA ASN A 148 -25.45 -40.04 11.78
C ASN A 148 -26.36 -38.91 11.28
N ALA A 149 -27.54 -38.74 11.88
CA ALA A 149 -28.43 -37.63 11.52
C ALA A 149 -27.78 -36.28 11.84
N ALA A 150 -27.14 -36.13 13.00
CA ALA A 150 -26.44 -34.92 13.40
C ALA A 150 -25.31 -34.56 12.41
N THR A 151 -24.59 -35.55 11.86
CA THR A 151 -23.55 -35.31 10.85
C THR A 151 -24.09 -34.52 9.66
N TYR A 152 -25.27 -34.88 9.14
CA TYR A 152 -25.85 -34.19 7.97
C TYR A 152 -26.62 -32.92 8.36
N ALA A 153 -27.21 -32.86 9.56
CA ALA A 153 -27.79 -31.63 10.08
C ALA A 153 -26.73 -30.52 10.19
N ASN A 154 -25.55 -30.86 10.72
CA ASN A 154 -24.44 -29.92 10.91
C ASN A 154 -23.87 -29.38 9.59
N LEU A 155 -24.06 -30.06 8.46
CA LEU A 155 -23.67 -29.53 7.14
C LEU A 155 -24.49 -28.29 6.74
N LEU A 156 -25.65 -28.08 7.35
CA LEU A 156 -26.54 -26.95 7.06
C LEU A 156 -26.32 -25.75 7.98
N ARG A 157 -25.40 -25.83 8.96
CA ARG A 157 -25.14 -24.73 9.90
C ARG A 157 -24.75 -23.43 9.17
N GLY A 158 -23.79 -23.53 8.25
CA GLY A 158 -23.25 -22.41 7.49
C GLY A 158 -24.26 -21.96 6.43
N PRO A 159 -24.69 -22.85 5.52
CA PRO A 159 -25.63 -22.49 4.47
C PRO A 159 -26.91 -21.81 4.96
N LEU A 160 -27.52 -22.27 6.06
CA LEU A 160 -28.71 -21.62 6.62
C LEU A 160 -28.38 -20.30 7.33
N GLY A 161 -27.23 -20.22 8.00
CA GLY A 161 -26.82 -19.00 8.71
C GLY A 161 -26.36 -17.87 7.79
N LYS A 162 -26.12 -18.15 6.50
CA LYS A 162 -25.72 -17.16 5.48
C LYS A 162 -26.86 -16.71 4.59
N LEU A 163 -28.07 -17.24 4.79
CA LEU A 163 -29.26 -16.73 4.12
C LEU A 163 -29.53 -15.28 4.56
N PRO A 164 -30.31 -14.52 3.79
CA PRO A 164 -30.95 -13.31 4.30
C PRO A 164 -31.91 -13.65 5.46
N GLU A 165 -32.07 -12.74 6.42
CA GLU A 165 -33.01 -12.80 7.54
C GLU A 165 -34.43 -13.04 7.02
N SER A 166 -34.84 -12.30 5.98
CA SER A 166 -36.14 -12.46 5.34
C SER A 166 -36.42 -13.90 4.86
N MET A 167 -35.38 -14.67 4.50
CA MET A 167 -35.53 -16.08 4.18
C MET A 167 -35.61 -16.95 5.43
N ARG A 168 -34.77 -16.70 6.44
CA ARG A 168 -34.79 -17.46 7.70
C ARG A 168 -36.10 -17.30 8.47
N GLU A 169 -36.64 -16.08 8.50
CA GLU A 169 -37.92 -15.76 9.15
C GLU A 169 -39.07 -16.58 8.55
N ASN A 170 -39.08 -16.73 7.23
CA ASN A 170 -40.17 -17.37 6.50
C ASN A 170 -39.97 -18.88 6.33
N LEU A 171 -38.73 -19.40 6.40
CA LEU A 171 -38.43 -20.82 6.24
C LEU A 171 -38.83 -21.62 7.49
N ASN A 172 -39.77 -22.56 7.33
CA ASN A 172 -40.26 -23.36 8.45
C ASN A 172 -39.31 -24.50 8.84
N HIS A 173 -38.87 -25.28 7.86
CA HIS A 173 -37.98 -26.41 8.10
C HIS A 173 -37.23 -26.86 6.83
N VAL A 174 -36.24 -27.72 7.01
CA VAL A 174 -35.53 -28.43 5.94
C VAL A 174 -35.71 -29.93 6.14
N VAL A 175 -36.08 -30.65 5.07
CA VAL A 175 -36.19 -32.11 5.08
C VAL A 175 -34.93 -32.71 4.48
N VAL A 176 -34.32 -33.68 5.15
CA VAL A 176 -33.14 -34.38 4.62
C VAL A 176 -33.39 -35.88 4.54
N HIS A 177 -33.24 -36.43 3.33
CA HIS A 177 -33.32 -37.86 3.06
C HIS A 177 -31.95 -38.48 2.82
N VAL A 178 -31.85 -39.80 3.02
CA VAL A 178 -30.73 -40.57 2.47
C VAL A 178 -30.99 -40.78 0.99
N GLY A 179 -30.11 -40.29 0.12
CA GLY A 179 -30.20 -40.46 -1.34
C GLY A 179 -29.33 -39.48 -2.12
N ASN A 180 -29.44 -39.53 -3.45
CA ASN A 180 -28.78 -38.62 -4.39
C ASN A 180 -29.78 -38.00 -5.38
N GLU A 181 -31.01 -37.75 -4.94
CA GLU A 181 -32.00 -37.09 -5.79
C GLU A 181 -31.76 -35.57 -5.79
N THR A 182 -32.30 -34.89 -6.79
CA THR A 182 -32.24 -33.42 -6.87
C THR A 182 -33.13 -32.79 -5.81
N ALA A 183 -32.63 -31.72 -5.19
CA ALA A 183 -33.38 -30.88 -4.28
C ALA A 183 -34.68 -30.34 -4.90
N PHE A 184 -35.61 -29.96 -4.03
CA PHE A 184 -36.83 -29.24 -4.42
C PHE A 184 -37.43 -28.54 -3.21
N ALA A 185 -38.15 -27.46 -3.47
CA ALA A 185 -38.88 -26.69 -2.47
C ALA A 185 -40.41 -26.82 -2.57
N GLU A 186 -41.08 -26.49 -1.47
CA GLU A 186 -42.54 -26.36 -1.34
C GLU A 186 -42.83 -24.99 -0.69
N SER A 187 -43.49 -24.11 -1.45
CA SER A 187 -43.63 -22.69 -1.10
C SER A 187 -44.85 -22.36 -0.23
N GLN A 188 -45.80 -23.28 -0.05
CA GLN A 188 -47.00 -23.04 0.78
C GLN A 188 -46.77 -23.43 2.23
N ALA A 189 -45.91 -24.42 2.45
CA ALA A 189 -45.50 -24.91 3.77
C ALA A 189 -44.08 -24.45 4.14
N ASN A 190 -43.45 -23.64 3.30
CA ASN A 190 -42.15 -23.01 3.47
C ASN A 190 -41.04 -23.99 3.88
N PHE A 191 -40.83 -25.04 3.09
CA PHE A 191 -39.71 -25.96 3.32
C PHE A 191 -39.07 -26.40 2.01
N PHE A 192 -37.86 -26.92 2.11
CA PHE A 192 -37.22 -27.61 0.98
C PHE A 192 -36.60 -28.93 1.42
N VAL A 193 -36.31 -29.75 0.42
CA VAL A 193 -35.86 -31.14 0.59
C VAL A 193 -34.48 -31.32 0.00
N LEU A 194 -33.57 -31.87 0.80
CA LEU A 194 -32.21 -32.24 0.42
C LEU A 194 -31.97 -33.74 0.55
N TYR A 195 -30.91 -34.21 -0.11
CA TYR A 195 -30.53 -35.60 -0.15
C TYR A 195 -29.06 -35.77 0.21
N SER A 196 -28.76 -36.62 1.18
CA SER A 196 -27.47 -36.69 1.86
C SER A 196 -26.27 -36.89 0.92
N GLN A 197 -26.36 -37.78 -0.08
CA GLN A 197 -25.27 -37.96 -1.03
C GLN A 197 -25.17 -36.78 -2.00
N ASN A 198 -26.31 -36.19 -2.38
CA ASN A 198 -26.30 -35.00 -3.23
C ASN A 198 -25.62 -33.83 -2.49
N MET A 199 -25.94 -33.61 -1.21
CA MET A 199 -25.27 -32.60 -0.37
C MET A 199 -23.75 -32.78 -0.34
N LEU A 200 -23.25 -34.02 -0.23
CA LEU A 200 -21.81 -34.28 -0.24
C LEU A 200 -21.20 -34.01 -1.62
N THR A 201 -21.89 -34.35 -2.71
CA THR A 201 -21.48 -33.95 -4.06
C THR A 201 -21.44 -32.43 -4.18
N ARG A 202 -22.41 -31.75 -3.58
CA ARG A 202 -22.49 -30.30 -3.65
C ARG A 202 -21.35 -29.60 -2.90
N ILE A 203 -21.05 -30.09 -1.70
CA ILE A 203 -19.86 -29.66 -0.95
C ILE A 203 -18.58 -29.87 -1.77
N SER A 204 -18.42 -31.00 -2.46
CA SER A 204 -17.22 -31.24 -3.28
C SER A 204 -17.10 -30.34 -4.50
N ASN A 205 -18.19 -29.70 -4.91
CA ASN A 205 -18.25 -28.77 -6.04
C ASN A 205 -18.28 -27.30 -5.59
N ASN A 206 -18.26 -27.02 -4.27
CA ASN A 206 -18.52 -25.70 -3.70
C ASN A 206 -19.83 -25.08 -4.20
N ASP A 207 -20.93 -25.85 -4.18
CA ASP A 207 -22.26 -25.37 -4.61
C ASP A 207 -23.39 -25.74 -3.63
N LEU A 208 -23.06 -26.11 -2.37
CA LEU A 208 -24.06 -26.44 -1.35
C LEU A 208 -24.77 -25.18 -0.86
N GLU A 209 -24.02 -24.12 -0.58
CA GLU A 209 -24.49 -22.80 -0.18
C GLU A 209 -25.47 -22.26 -1.23
N GLU A 210 -25.09 -22.29 -2.51
CA GLU A 210 -25.90 -21.88 -3.66
C GLU A 210 -27.18 -22.72 -3.77
N THR A 211 -27.07 -24.04 -3.56
CA THR A 211 -28.23 -24.94 -3.57
C THR A 211 -29.21 -24.59 -2.45
N VAL A 212 -28.69 -24.38 -1.22
CA VAL A 212 -29.53 -24.01 -0.08
C VAL A 212 -30.16 -22.65 -0.27
N PHE A 213 -29.41 -21.67 -0.78
CA PHE A 213 -29.93 -20.33 -1.08
C PHE A 213 -31.05 -20.39 -2.13
N HIS A 214 -30.81 -21.05 -3.26
CA HIS A 214 -31.77 -21.17 -4.35
C HIS A 214 -33.08 -21.84 -3.90
N GLU A 215 -32.99 -22.98 -3.21
CA GLU A 215 -34.18 -23.68 -2.70
C GLU A 215 -34.88 -22.88 -1.58
N SER A 216 -34.14 -22.07 -0.82
CA SER A 216 -34.71 -21.17 0.19
C SER A 216 -35.49 -20.02 -0.44
N VAL A 217 -35.08 -19.50 -1.60
CA VAL A 217 -35.92 -18.53 -2.34
C VAL A 217 -37.27 -19.15 -2.66
N HIS A 218 -37.28 -20.37 -3.21
CA HIS A 218 -38.52 -21.06 -3.53
C HIS A 218 -39.36 -21.38 -2.29
N ALA A 219 -38.74 -21.79 -1.19
CA ALA A 219 -39.47 -22.14 0.02
C ALA A 219 -39.99 -20.89 0.76
N ALA A 220 -39.17 -19.86 0.91
CA ALA A 220 -39.42 -18.75 1.83
C ALA A 220 -39.99 -17.51 1.15
N LEU A 221 -39.66 -17.25 -0.12
CA LEU A 221 -40.01 -16.01 -0.80
C LEU A 221 -41.11 -16.16 -1.84
N ASP A 222 -41.19 -17.29 -2.54
CA ASP A 222 -42.07 -17.45 -3.71
C ASP A 222 -43.54 -17.10 -3.42
N ALA A 223 -44.10 -17.63 -2.34
CA ALA A 223 -45.52 -17.45 -2.00
C ALA A 223 -45.88 -15.98 -1.71
N ASN A 224 -44.93 -15.24 -1.14
CA ASN A 224 -45.13 -13.85 -0.72
C ASN A 224 -44.76 -12.85 -1.82
N ASN A 225 -43.90 -13.24 -2.77
CA ASN A 225 -43.26 -12.28 -3.68
C ASN A 225 -43.56 -12.51 -5.17
N LEU A 226 -43.61 -13.75 -5.68
CA LEU A 226 -43.65 -14.01 -7.14
C LEU A 226 -44.84 -13.38 -7.86
N ASN A 227 -45.97 -13.25 -7.18
CA ASN A 227 -47.21 -12.71 -7.76
C ASN A 227 -47.50 -11.27 -7.35
N THR A 228 -46.56 -10.60 -6.67
CA THR A 228 -46.71 -9.20 -6.27
C THR A 228 -46.54 -8.27 -7.45
N SER A 229 -47.18 -7.11 -7.40
CA SER A 229 -46.97 -6.08 -8.43
C SER A 229 -45.54 -5.56 -8.45
N ALA A 230 -44.83 -5.58 -7.31
CA ALA A 230 -43.45 -5.14 -7.20
C ALA A 230 -42.52 -6.05 -8.02
N TRP A 231 -42.53 -7.36 -7.75
CA TRP A 231 -41.71 -8.32 -8.50
C TRP A 231 -42.07 -8.37 -9.99
N LEU A 232 -43.37 -8.44 -10.31
CA LEU A 232 -43.82 -8.52 -11.70
C LEU A 232 -43.43 -7.26 -12.50
N SER A 233 -43.46 -6.08 -11.86
CA SER A 233 -43.00 -4.84 -12.51
C SER A 233 -41.48 -4.82 -12.69
N ALA A 234 -40.72 -5.31 -11.70
CA ALA A 234 -39.26 -5.40 -11.80
C ALA A 234 -38.82 -6.36 -12.91
N GLN A 235 -39.35 -7.58 -12.91
CA GLN A 235 -39.10 -8.59 -13.95
C GLN A 235 -39.49 -8.08 -15.35
N GLN A 236 -40.64 -7.41 -15.48
CA GLN A 236 -41.09 -6.85 -16.76
C GLN A 236 -40.25 -5.64 -17.19
N GLY A 237 -39.84 -4.78 -16.26
CA GLY A 237 -39.05 -3.58 -16.53
C GLY A 237 -37.66 -3.91 -17.04
N ASP A 238 -37.04 -4.95 -16.49
CA ASP A 238 -35.74 -5.45 -16.94
C ASP A 238 -35.86 -6.25 -18.23
N ASN A 239 -36.86 -7.13 -18.34
CA ASN A 239 -37.06 -8.02 -19.49
C ASN A 239 -35.77 -8.77 -19.91
N ALA A 240 -34.92 -9.09 -18.92
CA ALA A 240 -33.67 -9.80 -19.07
C ALA A 240 -33.58 -10.89 -17.99
N PHE A 241 -32.84 -11.96 -18.29
CA PHE A 241 -32.73 -13.14 -17.42
C PHE A 241 -31.26 -13.51 -17.32
N ILE A 242 -30.73 -13.62 -16.09
CA ILE A 242 -29.30 -13.88 -15.87
C ILE A 242 -28.90 -15.28 -16.35
N THR A 243 -29.81 -16.26 -16.22
CA THR A 243 -29.64 -17.62 -16.74
C THR A 243 -30.68 -17.97 -17.80
N GLU A 244 -30.30 -18.85 -18.73
CA GLU A 244 -31.23 -19.42 -19.72
C GLU A 244 -32.35 -20.22 -19.04
N TYR A 245 -32.04 -20.86 -17.91
CA TYR A 245 -33.01 -21.59 -17.10
C TYR A 245 -34.11 -20.68 -16.53
N ALA A 246 -33.72 -19.51 -15.98
CA ALA A 246 -34.66 -18.46 -15.59
C ALA A 246 -35.55 -18.00 -16.74
N ARG A 247 -34.98 -17.86 -17.95
CA ARG A 247 -35.71 -17.43 -19.14
C ARG A 247 -36.76 -18.45 -19.60
N GLU A 248 -36.49 -19.74 -19.45
CA GLU A 248 -37.43 -20.81 -19.86
C GLU A 248 -38.68 -20.86 -18.97
N ILE A 249 -38.54 -20.54 -17.67
CA ILE A 249 -39.63 -20.61 -16.69
C ILE A 249 -39.62 -19.36 -15.78
N PRO A 250 -39.87 -18.16 -16.33
CA PRO A 250 -39.64 -16.89 -15.62
C PRO A 250 -40.57 -16.66 -14.43
N GLY A 251 -41.77 -17.24 -14.45
CA GLY A 251 -42.73 -17.16 -13.34
C GLY A 251 -42.40 -18.06 -12.15
N LYS A 252 -41.27 -18.78 -12.18
CA LYS A 252 -40.80 -19.65 -11.11
C LYS A 252 -39.31 -19.42 -10.82
N GLU A 253 -38.47 -19.51 -11.85
CA GLU A 253 -37.02 -19.63 -11.65
C GLU A 253 -36.29 -18.28 -11.64
N ASP A 254 -36.84 -17.22 -12.26
CA ASP A 254 -36.12 -15.95 -12.38
C ASP A 254 -35.81 -15.30 -11.03
N MET A 255 -36.71 -15.43 -10.04
CA MET A 255 -36.44 -14.89 -8.70
C MET A 255 -35.30 -15.66 -8.02
N ALA A 256 -35.39 -17.00 -7.98
CA ALA A 256 -34.37 -17.85 -7.35
C ALA A 256 -33.00 -17.75 -8.02
N GLU A 257 -32.99 -17.57 -9.34
CA GLU A 257 -31.75 -17.44 -10.12
C GLU A 257 -31.15 -16.03 -10.04
N THR A 258 -31.95 -14.99 -9.83
CA THR A 258 -31.47 -13.59 -9.71
C THR A 258 -31.08 -13.22 -8.27
N ALA A 259 -31.81 -13.76 -7.28
CA ALA A 259 -31.69 -13.40 -5.87
C ALA A 259 -30.27 -13.51 -5.33
N ILE A 260 -29.56 -14.59 -5.65
CA ILE A 260 -28.21 -14.83 -5.13
C ILE A 260 -27.18 -13.86 -5.72
N PHE A 261 -27.30 -13.50 -7.00
CA PHE A 261 -26.45 -12.43 -7.57
C PHE A 261 -26.70 -11.11 -6.87
N ALA A 262 -27.97 -10.76 -6.66
CA ALA A 262 -28.32 -9.53 -5.97
C ALA A 262 -27.78 -9.53 -4.54
N TYR A 263 -27.98 -10.61 -3.79
CA TYR A 263 -27.47 -10.74 -2.43
C TYR A 263 -25.95 -10.64 -2.37
N THR A 264 -25.22 -11.36 -3.22
CA THR A 264 -23.75 -11.27 -3.28
C THR A 264 -23.29 -9.85 -3.64
N MET A 265 -23.90 -9.20 -4.62
CA MET A 265 -23.52 -7.83 -5.01
C MET A 265 -23.83 -6.79 -3.93
N LEU A 266 -24.89 -7.00 -3.13
CA LEU A 266 -25.31 -6.08 -2.08
C LEU A 266 -24.52 -6.29 -0.78
N GLN A 267 -24.19 -7.54 -0.43
CA GLN A 267 -23.46 -7.89 0.80
C GLN A 267 -21.95 -7.94 0.60
N HIS A 268 -21.49 -8.26 -0.61
CA HIS A 268 -20.07 -8.41 -0.96
C HIS A 268 -19.77 -7.72 -2.30
N PRO A 269 -19.82 -6.38 -2.37
CA PRO A 269 -19.50 -5.65 -3.61
C PRO A 269 -18.13 -6.08 -4.19
N GLY A 270 -18.06 -6.34 -5.49
CA GLY A 270 -16.84 -6.76 -6.18
C GLY A 270 -16.47 -8.25 -6.04
N ARG A 271 -17.26 -9.05 -5.30
CA ARG A 271 -17.04 -10.51 -5.17
C ARG A 271 -17.18 -11.23 -6.50
N LEU A 272 -18.12 -10.80 -7.34
CA LEU A 272 -18.36 -11.43 -8.62
C LEU A 272 -17.42 -10.82 -9.67
N PRO A 273 -17.03 -11.58 -10.72
CA PRO A 273 -16.22 -11.01 -11.80
C PRO A 273 -16.88 -9.75 -12.36
N ALA A 274 -16.11 -8.67 -12.54
CA ALA A 274 -16.64 -7.35 -12.92
C ALA A 274 -17.60 -7.38 -14.14
N TYR A 275 -17.39 -8.29 -15.10
CA TYR A 275 -18.30 -8.44 -16.26
C TYR A 275 -19.69 -8.96 -15.89
N VAL A 276 -19.83 -9.70 -14.79
CA VAL A 276 -21.10 -10.22 -14.26
C VAL A 276 -21.86 -9.10 -13.55
N GLU A 277 -21.18 -8.36 -12.67
CA GLU A 277 -21.77 -7.23 -11.93
C GLU A 277 -22.24 -6.14 -12.89
N GLN A 278 -21.38 -5.73 -13.83
CA GLN A 278 -21.74 -4.77 -14.89
C GLN A 278 -22.93 -5.26 -15.74
N TRP A 279 -23.01 -6.56 -16.03
CA TRP A 279 -24.14 -7.11 -16.76
C TRP A 279 -25.43 -7.04 -15.94
N MET A 280 -25.38 -7.37 -14.64
CA MET A 280 -26.51 -7.30 -13.72
C MET A 280 -27.01 -5.86 -13.56
N GLU A 281 -26.12 -4.90 -13.36
CA GLU A 281 -26.46 -3.47 -13.22
C GLU A 281 -27.12 -2.91 -14.49
N GLN A 282 -26.60 -3.29 -15.66
CA GLN A 282 -27.11 -2.79 -16.94
C GLN A 282 -28.43 -3.42 -17.36
N ASN A 283 -28.66 -4.69 -17.03
CA ASN A 283 -29.75 -5.49 -17.59
C ASN A 283 -30.81 -5.90 -16.57
N ASN A 284 -30.48 -5.94 -15.26
CA ASN A 284 -31.39 -6.29 -14.18
C ASN A 284 -31.56 -5.17 -13.09
N PRO A 285 -31.52 -3.86 -13.42
CA PRO A 285 -31.52 -2.81 -12.40
C PRO A 285 -32.80 -2.78 -11.54
N ASN A 286 -33.97 -3.12 -12.10
CA ASN A 286 -35.22 -3.11 -11.35
C ASN A 286 -35.31 -4.31 -10.41
N LYS A 287 -34.83 -5.48 -10.83
CA LYS A 287 -34.74 -6.67 -9.97
C LYS A 287 -33.69 -6.48 -8.87
N LEU A 288 -32.56 -5.83 -9.15
CA LEU A 288 -31.58 -5.45 -8.13
C LEU A 288 -32.21 -4.52 -7.08
N ALA A 289 -32.95 -3.50 -7.50
CA ALA A 289 -33.66 -2.62 -6.58
C ALA A 289 -34.69 -3.37 -5.73
N PHE A 290 -35.45 -4.29 -6.32
CA PHE A 290 -36.40 -5.14 -5.57
C PHE A 290 -35.69 -5.94 -4.46
N PHE A 291 -34.53 -6.53 -4.75
CA PHE A 291 -33.77 -7.29 -3.75
C PHE A 291 -33.07 -6.40 -2.72
N ALA A 292 -32.64 -5.20 -3.10
CA ALA A 292 -32.11 -4.22 -2.14
C ALA A 292 -33.15 -3.85 -1.07
N ASP A 293 -34.41 -3.65 -1.48
CA ASP A 293 -35.51 -3.43 -0.54
C ASP A 293 -35.81 -4.69 0.30
N LEU A 294 -35.78 -5.88 -0.32
CA LEU A 294 -36.08 -7.15 0.36
C LEU A 294 -35.03 -7.54 1.40
N TYR A 295 -33.77 -7.16 1.19
CA TYR A 295 -32.64 -7.44 2.07
C TYR A 295 -32.29 -6.23 2.94
N ALA A 296 -33.12 -5.20 3.01
CA ALA A 296 -32.79 -3.97 3.72
C ALA A 296 -32.40 -4.20 5.19
N ASP A 297 -33.08 -5.11 5.89
CA ASP A 297 -32.76 -5.46 7.28
C ASP A 297 -31.40 -6.17 7.40
N ASP A 298 -31.04 -7.01 6.43
CA ASP A 298 -29.72 -7.64 6.31
C ASP A 298 -28.61 -6.64 5.91
N LEU A 299 -28.99 -5.51 5.32
CA LEU A 299 -28.08 -4.43 4.91
C LEU A 299 -27.93 -3.37 6.01
N THR A 300 -28.85 -3.32 6.98
CA THR A 300 -28.72 -2.49 8.17
C THR A 300 -28.15 -3.32 9.32
N THR A 301 -26.88 -3.09 9.67
CA THR A 301 -26.09 -3.72 10.74
C THR A 301 -25.23 -4.93 10.37
N VAL A 302 -24.45 -4.82 9.29
CA VAL A 302 -23.02 -5.11 9.48
C VAL A 302 -22.38 -3.76 9.79
N ALA A 303 -22.15 -3.47 11.07
CA ALA A 303 -21.05 -2.56 11.35
C ALA A 303 -19.85 -3.18 10.62
N GLU A 304 -19.21 -2.45 9.70
CA GLU A 304 -17.89 -2.86 9.18
C GLU A 304 -17.12 -3.39 10.40
N PRO A 305 -16.49 -4.57 10.31
CA PRO A 305 -15.77 -5.14 11.44
C PRO A 305 -14.89 -4.02 12.03
N PRO A 306 -14.76 -3.91 13.36
CA PRO A 306 -13.93 -2.87 13.95
C PRO A 306 -12.60 -2.83 13.20
N SER A 307 -12.32 -1.69 12.58
CA SER A 307 -11.35 -1.59 11.50
C SER A 307 -10.23 -0.66 11.90
N ASP A 308 -9.06 -0.98 11.43
CA ASP A 308 -7.87 -0.15 11.50
C ASP A 308 -7.85 0.73 10.23
N PHE A 309 -7.68 2.04 10.40
CA PHE A 309 -7.66 3.05 9.32
C PHE A 309 -6.34 3.80 9.38
N GLY A 310 -5.82 4.19 8.22
CA GLY A 310 -4.65 5.07 8.18
C GLY A 310 -5.00 6.51 8.58
N ASP A 311 -3.98 7.35 8.72
CA ASP A 311 -4.10 8.74 9.11
C ASP A 311 -3.46 9.73 8.10
N ALA A 312 -3.12 9.32 6.88
CA ALA A 312 -2.65 10.28 5.85
C ALA A 312 -3.74 11.35 5.57
N PRO A 313 -3.38 12.55 5.07
CA PRO A 313 -4.36 13.55 4.65
C PRO A 313 -5.44 12.96 3.75
N ASP A 314 -6.69 13.37 3.91
CA ASP A 314 -7.82 12.77 3.16
C ASP A 314 -7.75 12.98 1.63
N SER A 315 -6.79 13.75 1.10
CA SER A 315 -6.47 13.72 -0.33
C SER A 315 -6.04 12.33 -0.80
N TYR A 316 -5.42 11.54 0.08
CA TYR A 316 -4.95 10.17 -0.18
C TYR A 316 -6.04 9.10 0.05
N ASP A 317 -7.32 9.48 0.01
CA ASP A 317 -8.46 8.62 0.33
C ASP A 317 -8.27 7.89 1.67
N THR A 318 -8.40 8.62 2.77
CA THR A 318 -8.14 8.06 4.12
C THR A 318 -9.45 7.80 4.87
N THR A 319 -10.45 8.67 4.72
CA THR A 319 -11.74 8.48 5.40
C THR A 319 -12.60 7.42 4.73
N LEU A 320 -13.50 6.82 5.50
CA LEU A 320 -14.50 5.86 5.02
C LEU A 320 -15.39 6.44 3.91
N ALA A 321 -15.67 7.75 3.96
CA ALA A 321 -16.44 8.45 2.92
C ALA A 321 -15.75 8.46 1.55
N SER A 322 -14.42 8.36 1.54
CA SER A 322 -13.56 8.29 0.36
C SER A 322 -13.15 6.85 0.02
N ASP A 323 -13.81 5.85 0.63
CA ASP A 323 -13.42 4.43 0.58
C ASP A 323 -11.96 4.21 1.01
N GLY A 324 -11.53 4.89 2.08
CA GLY A 324 -10.14 4.86 2.48
C GLY A 324 -9.62 3.49 2.90
N ALA A 325 -8.28 3.38 2.88
CA ALA A 325 -7.60 2.16 3.29
C ALA A 325 -7.99 1.78 4.71
N ARG A 326 -8.51 0.56 4.85
CA ARG A 326 -8.88 0.01 6.15
C ARG A 326 -8.70 -1.50 6.19
N HIS A 327 -8.43 -2.03 7.37
CA HIS A 327 -8.28 -3.46 7.60
C HIS A 327 -9.25 -3.90 8.69
N ALA A 328 -9.89 -5.06 8.56
CA ALA A 328 -10.56 -5.65 9.71
C ALA A 328 -9.49 -5.95 10.79
N ALA A 329 -9.75 -5.60 12.05
CA ALA A 329 -8.79 -5.72 13.15
C ALA A 329 -8.52 -7.16 13.63
N VAL A 330 -8.13 -8.02 12.69
CA VAL A 330 -7.74 -9.43 12.86
C VAL A 330 -6.49 -9.70 12.01
N GLY A 331 -5.84 -10.84 12.19
CA GLY A 331 -4.65 -11.20 11.39
C GLY A 331 -3.36 -10.46 11.78
N PRO A 332 -2.38 -10.35 10.87
CA PRO A 332 -1.06 -9.82 11.14
C PRO A 332 -1.11 -8.33 11.51
N ILE A 333 -0.10 -7.85 12.23
CA ILE A 333 0.06 -6.44 12.61
C ILE A 333 1.48 -5.97 12.31
N LEU A 334 1.61 -4.68 12.07
CA LEU A 334 2.85 -3.93 12.04
C LEU A 334 3.23 -3.63 13.50
N GLY A 335 4.47 -3.96 13.86
CA GLY A 335 5.01 -3.78 15.20
C GLY A 335 4.22 -4.47 16.31
N THR A 336 3.67 -3.72 17.27
CA THR A 336 3.08 -4.28 18.50
C THR A 336 1.70 -3.79 18.86
N LEU A 337 1.30 -2.65 18.31
CA LEU A 337 0.01 -2.06 18.54
C LEU A 337 -0.81 -2.16 17.27
N ARG A 338 -2.11 -1.95 17.42
CA ARG A 338 -3.07 -1.75 16.35
C ARG A 338 -4.21 -0.97 16.95
N ASP A 339 -4.68 0.05 16.26
CA ASP A 339 -5.87 0.74 16.69
C ASP A 339 -7.10 0.22 15.95
N VAL A 340 -8.26 0.69 16.41
CA VAL A 340 -9.54 0.19 15.97
C VAL A 340 -10.52 1.35 16.04
N ASP A 341 -10.87 1.84 14.87
CA ASP A 341 -11.68 3.02 14.68
C ASP A 341 -12.89 2.75 13.79
N GLU A 342 -13.90 3.61 13.93
CA GLU A 342 -15.08 3.57 13.06
C GLU A 342 -14.83 4.29 11.72
N ASP A 343 -13.82 5.16 11.68
CA ASP A 343 -13.36 5.97 10.55
C ASP A 343 -11.97 6.56 10.90
N ALA A 344 -11.24 7.07 9.91
CA ALA A 344 -9.96 7.73 10.09
C ALA A 344 -10.06 8.92 11.06
N ARG A 345 -9.15 8.97 12.04
CA ARG A 345 -9.19 9.97 13.11
C ARG A 345 -8.19 11.10 12.89
N ALA A 346 -8.65 12.32 13.12
CA ALA A 346 -7.80 13.49 13.08
C ALA A 346 -6.78 13.51 14.26
N PRO A 347 -5.55 14.04 14.04
CA PRO A 347 -5.11 14.72 12.83
C PRO A 347 -4.77 13.77 11.68
N LEU A 348 -5.33 14.05 10.49
CA LEU A 348 -5.02 13.30 9.27
C LEU A 348 -3.74 13.88 8.65
N ASN A 349 -2.60 13.47 9.18
CA ASN A 349 -1.31 14.00 8.77
C ASN A 349 -0.15 12.99 8.76
N GLY A 350 -0.37 11.67 8.83
CA GLY A 350 0.70 10.67 8.73
C GLY A 350 1.62 10.63 9.95
N THR A 351 1.12 11.03 11.13
CA THR A 351 1.95 11.19 12.35
C THR A 351 1.25 10.80 13.64
N SER A 352 -0.01 10.38 13.58
CA SER A 352 -0.86 10.18 14.75
C SER A 352 -1.71 8.92 14.68
N ASP A 353 -1.16 7.89 15.29
CA ASP A 353 -1.74 6.58 15.57
C ASP A 353 -0.56 5.74 16.08
N ASN A 354 -0.79 4.47 16.37
CA ASN A 354 0.23 3.62 16.98
C ASN A 354 1.21 3.04 15.95
N ASP A 355 1.48 3.78 14.87
CA ASP A 355 2.45 3.47 13.82
C ASP A 355 3.83 3.15 14.40
N ASP A 356 4.06 1.85 14.58
CA ASP A 356 5.20 1.32 15.33
C ASP A 356 5.92 0.18 14.60
N GLY A 357 5.39 -0.30 13.48
CA GLY A 357 5.96 -1.41 12.73
C GLY A 357 6.87 -1.02 11.58
N VAL A 358 6.82 0.20 11.06
CA VAL A 358 7.59 0.58 9.87
C VAL A 358 8.57 1.71 10.17
N MET A 359 9.78 1.56 9.64
CA MET A 359 10.81 2.61 9.69
C MET A 359 11.45 2.77 8.30
N PHE A 360 11.12 3.87 7.64
CA PHE A 360 11.77 4.29 6.40
C PHE A 360 13.20 4.79 6.67
N GLY A 361 14.16 4.33 5.85
CA GLY A 361 15.49 4.94 5.80
C GLY A 361 15.45 6.34 5.16
N ALA A 362 16.53 7.10 5.28
CA ALA A 362 16.64 8.36 4.56
C ALA A 362 16.65 8.10 3.04
N ILE A 363 15.90 8.90 2.29
CA ILE A 363 15.83 8.80 0.83
C ILE A 363 16.60 9.97 0.21
N GLY A 364 17.63 9.68 -0.57
CA GLY A 364 18.40 10.69 -1.31
C GLY A 364 17.80 11.03 -2.67
N VAL A 365 17.81 12.30 -3.07
CA VAL A 365 17.25 12.77 -4.37
C VAL A 365 17.83 12.10 -5.63
N ASN A 366 19.01 11.49 -5.53
CA ASN A 366 19.68 10.83 -6.66
C ASN A 366 19.96 9.34 -6.41
N ALA A 367 19.46 8.80 -5.30
CA ALA A 367 19.57 7.37 -5.01
C ALA A 367 18.71 6.55 -5.98
N SER A 368 19.17 5.36 -6.33
CA SER A 368 18.43 4.44 -7.21
C SER A 368 17.59 3.41 -6.46
N MET A 369 17.91 3.20 -5.18
CA MET A 369 17.23 2.27 -4.28
C MET A 369 17.21 2.85 -2.88
N ALA A 370 16.19 2.49 -2.11
CA ALA A 370 16.10 2.75 -0.69
C ALA A 370 15.66 1.45 0.03
N ALA A 371 15.72 1.51 1.36
CA ALA A 371 15.32 0.42 2.22
C ALA A 371 14.29 0.88 3.24
N VAL A 372 13.40 -0.02 3.62
CA VAL A 372 12.43 0.14 4.69
C VAL A 372 12.53 -1.06 5.62
N ASN A 373 12.54 -0.80 6.92
CA ASN A 373 12.43 -1.85 7.93
C ASN A 373 10.96 -2.04 8.29
N ILE A 374 10.51 -3.29 8.30
CA ILE A 374 9.15 -3.69 8.64
C ILE A 374 9.24 -4.74 9.74
N ASP A 375 8.67 -4.45 10.90
CA ASP A 375 8.46 -5.38 12.00
C ASP A 375 7.03 -5.92 11.92
N VAL A 376 6.90 -7.24 11.86
CA VAL A 376 5.60 -7.90 11.70
C VAL A 376 5.35 -8.79 12.90
N SER A 377 4.14 -8.75 13.43
CA SER A 377 3.68 -9.66 14.46
C SER A 377 2.37 -10.35 14.05
N ASN A 378 2.07 -11.47 14.71
CA ASN A 378 0.79 -12.18 14.59
C ASN A 378 0.45 -12.71 13.18
N ALA A 379 1.43 -12.90 12.30
CA ALA A 379 1.24 -13.59 11.03
C ALA A 379 1.02 -15.10 11.24
N ILE A 380 0.00 -15.67 10.59
CA ILE A 380 -0.30 -17.10 10.61
C ILE A 380 0.73 -17.83 9.74
N ASP A 381 1.19 -19.00 10.19
CA ASP A 381 2.23 -19.80 9.52
C ASP A 381 3.55 -19.04 9.23
N GLU A 382 3.81 -17.96 9.97
CA GLU A 382 4.96 -17.06 9.78
C GLU A 382 4.96 -16.34 8.42
N GLU A 383 3.81 -16.17 7.75
CA GLU A 383 3.74 -15.49 6.45
C GLU A 383 2.63 -14.44 6.39
N ALA A 384 2.97 -13.23 5.92
CA ALA A 384 2.05 -12.16 5.55
C ALA A 384 2.57 -11.45 4.28
N LYS A 385 1.80 -10.52 3.74
CA LYS A 385 2.11 -9.74 2.53
C LYS A 385 2.03 -8.25 2.82
N VAL A 386 3.02 -7.52 2.31
CA VAL A 386 3.06 -6.06 2.34
C VAL A 386 2.81 -5.51 0.94
N ASP A 387 1.91 -4.53 0.88
CA ASP A 387 1.76 -3.58 -0.22
C ASP A 387 2.06 -2.17 0.30
N ALA A 388 2.93 -1.41 -0.38
CA ALA A 388 3.33 -0.08 0.09
C ALA A 388 3.48 0.94 -1.05
N TRP A 389 3.12 2.18 -0.75
CA TRP A 389 3.16 3.31 -1.66
C TRP A 389 3.92 4.50 -1.09
N ILE A 390 4.51 5.31 -1.96
CA ILE A 390 5.10 6.61 -1.64
C ILE A 390 4.67 7.61 -2.71
N ASP A 391 4.05 8.71 -2.31
CA ASP A 391 3.73 9.83 -3.19
C ASP A 391 5.00 10.64 -3.47
N PHE A 392 5.71 10.31 -4.54
CA PHE A 392 6.98 10.96 -4.87
C PHE A 392 6.78 12.32 -5.54
N ASN A 393 5.63 12.54 -6.16
CA ASN A 393 5.36 13.72 -6.97
C ASN A 393 4.62 14.84 -6.18
N ARG A 394 4.08 14.50 -4.99
CA ARG A 394 3.32 15.32 -4.05
C ARG A 394 2.02 15.87 -4.62
N ASP A 395 1.30 15.10 -5.42
CA ASP A 395 0.01 15.51 -5.97
C ASP A 395 -1.18 15.11 -5.09
N GLY A 396 -0.94 14.34 -4.04
CA GLY A 396 -1.93 14.01 -3.03
C GLY A 396 -2.61 12.67 -3.26
N ASP A 397 -2.14 11.82 -4.17
CA ASP A 397 -2.62 10.45 -4.36
C ASP A 397 -1.45 9.43 -4.44
N PHE A 398 -1.80 8.16 -4.68
CA PHE A 398 -0.84 7.04 -4.83
C PHE A 398 -1.05 6.29 -6.16
N GLU A 399 -1.74 6.91 -7.13
CA GLU A 399 -2.18 6.25 -8.36
C GLU A 399 -1.10 6.22 -9.45
N ASP A 400 0.04 6.83 -9.18
CA ASP A 400 1.01 7.19 -10.20
C ASP A 400 2.05 6.09 -10.47
N PRO A 401 2.54 5.94 -11.73
CA PRO A 401 3.53 4.92 -12.05
C PRO A 401 4.85 5.10 -11.29
N GLY A 402 5.18 4.13 -10.44
CA GLY A 402 6.41 4.11 -9.66
C GLY A 402 6.21 4.44 -8.18
N GLU A 403 4.97 4.75 -7.76
CA GLU A 403 4.64 5.03 -6.36
C GLU A 403 4.34 3.79 -5.56
N ASN A 404 3.84 2.72 -6.19
CA ASN A 404 3.79 1.39 -5.58
C ASN A 404 5.22 0.82 -5.49
N VAL A 405 5.84 0.97 -4.32
CA VAL A 405 7.23 0.61 -4.04
C VAL A 405 7.40 -0.83 -3.58
N LEU A 406 6.35 -1.43 -2.99
CA LEU A 406 6.29 -2.84 -2.61
C LEU A 406 4.93 -3.41 -3.03
N GLN A 407 4.93 -4.44 -3.87
CA GLN A 407 3.70 -5.08 -4.36
C GLN A 407 3.69 -6.56 -3.99
N ASN A 408 2.74 -6.95 -3.13
CA ASN A 408 2.53 -8.32 -2.68
C ASN A 408 3.81 -9.00 -2.19
N VAL A 409 4.59 -8.29 -1.37
CA VAL A 409 5.90 -8.76 -0.89
C VAL A 409 5.71 -9.64 0.34
N THR A 410 6.17 -10.88 0.27
CA THR A 410 6.15 -11.80 1.42
C THR A 410 7.06 -11.30 2.55
N VAL A 411 6.49 -11.24 3.75
CA VAL A 411 7.19 -10.95 5.01
C VAL A 411 6.85 -12.01 6.06
N ASN A 412 7.77 -12.25 6.98
CA ASN A 412 7.59 -13.18 8.12
C ASN A 412 7.43 -12.40 9.44
N ASN A 413 7.12 -13.05 10.56
CA ASN A 413 7.16 -12.33 11.84
C ASN A 413 8.60 -11.86 12.19
N GLY A 414 8.68 -10.72 12.85
CA GLY A 414 9.90 -10.03 13.24
C GLY A 414 10.42 -9.04 12.18
N MET A 415 11.38 -8.24 12.62
CA MET A 415 11.99 -7.18 11.82
C MET A 415 12.72 -7.70 10.58
N GLN A 416 12.37 -7.14 9.42
CA GLN A 416 12.97 -7.41 8.13
C GLN A 416 13.26 -6.11 7.40
N THR A 417 14.33 -6.10 6.61
CA THR A 417 14.65 -4.98 5.71
C THR A 417 14.24 -5.34 4.28
N LEU A 418 13.35 -4.55 3.70
CA LEU A 418 12.94 -4.64 2.31
C LEU A 418 13.57 -3.49 1.52
N ASN A 419 13.97 -3.77 0.28
CA ASN A 419 14.52 -2.77 -0.62
C ASN A 419 13.54 -2.48 -1.75
N PHE A 420 13.46 -1.22 -2.16
CA PHE A 420 12.63 -0.76 -3.28
C PHE A 420 13.41 0.20 -4.17
N PHE A 421 12.96 0.33 -5.42
CA PHE A 421 13.58 1.24 -6.40
C PHE A 421 12.97 2.63 -6.29
N LEU A 422 13.80 3.65 -6.52
CA LEU A 422 13.39 5.05 -6.52
C LEU A 422 13.25 5.56 -7.96
N PRO A 423 12.29 6.46 -8.24
CA PRO A 423 12.20 7.14 -9.52
C PRO A 423 13.38 8.12 -9.72
N ASN A 424 13.75 8.39 -10.98
CA ASN A 424 14.93 9.22 -11.32
C ASN A 424 14.73 10.74 -11.11
N SER A 425 13.60 11.17 -10.54
CA SER A 425 13.19 12.58 -10.48
C SER A 425 12.63 12.95 -9.11
N LEU A 426 13.32 12.51 -8.07
CA LEU A 426 12.99 12.88 -6.70
C LEU A 426 13.32 14.35 -6.44
N THR A 427 12.49 15.00 -5.63
CA THR A 427 12.73 16.38 -5.18
C THR A 427 12.81 16.43 -3.66
N VAL A 428 13.66 17.29 -3.11
CA VAL A 428 13.79 17.43 -1.66
C VAL A 428 12.46 17.85 -1.03
N GLY A 429 12.14 17.26 0.12
CA GLY A 429 11.01 17.66 0.96
C GLY A 429 10.21 16.49 1.51
N GLU A 430 9.09 16.85 2.13
CA GLU A 430 8.14 15.97 2.81
C GLU A 430 7.22 15.25 1.83
N ASN A 431 6.97 13.97 2.06
CA ASN A 431 6.11 13.12 1.24
C ASN A 431 5.34 12.16 2.14
N TYR A 432 4.26 11.59 1.63
CA TYR A 432 3.47 10.60 2.34
C TYR A 432 3.76 9.20 1.81
N ALA A 433 3.72 8.23 2.71
CA ALA A 433 3.81 6.82 2.41
C ALA A 433 2.68 6.07 3.11
N ARG A 434 2.16 5.02 2.47
CA ARG A 434 1.16 4.13 3.04
C ARG A 434 1.68 2.70 3.02
N VAL A 435 1.56 1.99 4.12
CA VAL A 435 1.94 0.57 4.21
C VAL A 435 0.72 -0.23 4.63
N ARG A 436 0.37 -1.25 3.85
CA ARG A 436 -0.72 -2.16 4.13
C ARG A 436 -0.19 -3.57 4.28
N LEU A 437 -0.46 -4.18 5.42
CA LEU A 437 -0.09 -5.55 5.74
C LEU A 437 -1.36 -6.41 5.76
N SER A 438 -1.36 -7.57 5.09
CA SER A 438 -2.47 -8.53 5.17
C SER A 438 -1.98 -9.96 4.94
N SER A 439 -2.85 -10.96 5.14
CA SER A 439 -2.51 -12.36 4.85
C SER A 439 -2.40 -12.65 3.34
N GLU A 440 -3.24 -12.04 2.52
CA GLU A 440 -3.36 -12.34 1.08
C GLU A 440 -2.56 -11.39 0.17
N GLY A 441 -2.39 -10.13 0.57
CA GLY A 441 -1.73 -9.10 -0.22
C GLY A 441 -2.47 -8.70 -1.50
N GLY A 442 -1.79 -7.95 -2.38
CA GLY A 442 -2.37 -7.45 -3.62
C GLY A 442 -3.40 -6.36 -3.40
N LEU A 443 -3.28 -5.62 -2.29
CA LEU A 443 -4.17 -4.53 -1.93
C LEU A 443 -3.92 -3.30 -2.80
N GLY A 444 -4.95 -2.48 -2.96
CA GLY A 444 -4.83 -1.11 -3.48
C GLY A 444 -4.46 -0.11 -2.38
N PRO A 445 -4.17 1.15 -2.72
CA PRO A 445 -3.88 2.19 -1.74
C PRO A 445 -5.12 2.60 -0.91
N ASN A 446 -6.32 2.16 -1.30
CA ASN A 446 -7.61 2.42 -0.66
C ASN A 446 -8.46 1.14 -0.54
N GLY A 447 -9.63 1.22 0.10
CA GLY A 447 -10.59 0.12 0.26
C GLY A 447 -10.33 -0.82 1.44
N LEU A 448 -11.29 -1.70 1.70
CA LEU A 448 -11.26 -2.70 2.79
C LEU A 448 -10.33 -3.89 2.49
N ALA A 449 -9.55 -4.28 3.48
CA ALA A 449 -8.86 -5.56 3.55
C ALA A 449 -9.49 -6.47 4.62
N ALA A 450 -9.51 -7.78 4.34
CA ALA A 450 -10.18 -8.78 5.17
C ALA A 450 -9.50 -9.03 6.53
N ASP A 451 -8.21 -8.70 6.64
CA ASP A 451 -7.39 -8.79 7.84
C ASP A 451 -6.17 -7.89 7.69
N GLY A 452 -5.49 -7.59 8.80
CA GLY A 452 -4.23 -6.87 8.78
C GLY A 452 -4.26 -5.51 9.46
N GLU A 453 -3.46 -4.59 8.91
CA GLU A 453 -3.23 -3.23 9.41
C GLU A 453 -2.74 -2.31 8.29
N VAL A 454 -3.11 -1.02 8.39
CA VAL A 454 -2.63 0.10 7.59
C VAL A 454 -1.91 1.08 8.51
N GLU A 455 -0.72 1.51 8.10
CA GLU A 455 0.02 2.58 8.76
C GLU A 455 0.44 3.62 7.70
N ASP A 456 0.46 4.90 8.07
CA ASP A 456 0.70 6.03 7.16
C ASP A 456 1.84 6.93 7.69
N TYR A 457 2.85 7.19 6.85
CA TYR A 457 4.09 7.84 7.30
C TYR A 457 4.40 9.12 6.53
N VAL A 458 4.83 10.13 7.29
CA VAL A 458 5.57 11.26 6.73
C VAL A 458 7.03 10.86 6.53
N ILE A 459 7.50 10.89 5.27
CA ILE A 459 8.89 10.61 4.90
C ILE A 459 9.58 11.84 4.32
N GLN A 460 10.91 11.89 4.45
CA GLN A 460 11.72 13.00 3.95
C GLN A 460 12.65 12.52 2.83
N ILE A 461 12.55 13.20 1.68
CA ILE A 461 13.56 13.12 0.63
C ILE A 461 14.58 14.22 0.90
N LEU A 462 15.85 13.84 1.01
CA LEU A 462 16.96 14.71 1.41
C LEU A 462 17.99 14.84 0.29
N ALA A 463 18.77 15.91 0.33
CA ALA A 463 19.99 16.03 -0.44
C ALA A 463 21.18 15.54 0.42
N PRO A 464 22.15 14.81 -0.16
CA PRO A 464 23.41 14.50 0.51
C PRO A 464 24.06 15.78 1.04
N PRO A 465 24.64 15.76 2.26
CA PRO A 465 25.40 16.90 2.74
C PRO A 465 26.66 17.10 1.91
N VAL A 466 27.05 18.37 1.74
CA VAL A 466 28.27 18.76 1.03
C VAL A 466 29.12 19.67 1.91
N VAL A 467 30.41 19.77 1.59
CA VAL A 467 31.26 20.81 2.19
C VAL A 467 30.91 22.13 1.52
N GLU A 468 30.34 23.05 2.31
CA GLU A 468 30.04 24.41 1.88
C GLU A 468 31.31 25.24 1.76
N SER A 469 32.24 25.10 2.71
CA SER A 469 33.52 25.83 2.66
C SER A 469 34.62 25.19 3.49
N VAL A 470 35.87 25.43 3.06
CA VAL A 470 37.08 25.21 3.83
C VAL A 470 37.81 26.54 3.95
N VAL A 471 38.07 26.98 5.18
CA VAL A 471 38.65 28.28 5.49
C VAL A 471 39.91 28.07 6.34
N ILE A 472 41.05 28.51 5.82
CA ILE A 472 42.34 28.47 6.54
C ILE A 472 42.46 29.74 7.39
N ASN A 473 42.75 29.59 8.69
CA ASN A 473 42.95 30.69 9.66
C ASN A 473 41.96 31.86 9.49
N ASP A 474 40.66 31.63 9.61
CA ASP A 474 39.63 32.69 9.46
C ASP A 474 39.65 33.46 8.12
N GLY A 475 40.22 32.87 7.07
CA GLY A 475 40.30 33.47 5.74
C GLY A 475 41.51 34.40 5.58
N ASP A 476 42.47 34.31 6.51
CA ASP A 476 43.75 34.98 6.37
C ASP A 476 44.38 34.59 5.03
N ASN A 477 44.75 35.59 4.24
CA ASN A 477 45.39 35.42 2.95
C ASN A 477 46.92 35.40 3.09
N ARG A 478 47.45 34.89 4.19
CA ARG A 478 48.89 34.81 4.45
C ARG A 478 49.22 33.36 4.82
N ARG A 479 50.39 32.86 4.43
CA ARG A 479 50.75 31.42 4.53
C ARG A 479 51.98 31.16 5.38
N SER A 480 52.38 32.14 6.18
CA SER A 480 53.53 32.01 7.08
C SER A 480 53.21 31.21 8.35
N VAL A 481 51.94 31.20 8.75
CA VAL A 481 51.41 30.39 9.84
C VAL A 481 50.11 29.77 9.36
N ILE A 482 49.92 28.47 9.58
CA ILE A 482 48.63 27.79 9.48
C ILE A 482 48.49 26.96 10.75
N ASN A 483 47.54 27.28 11.59
CA ASN A 483 47.30 26.59 12.87
C ASN A 483 45.84 26.16 13.02
N GLU A 484 44.96 26.61 12.12
CA GLU A 484 43.55 26.26 12.10
C GLU A 484 43.03 26.09 10.67
N VAL A 485 42.21 25.07 10.48
CA VAL A 485 41.37 24.90 9.29
C VAL A 485 39.93 24.72 9.74
N ARG A 486 39.04 25.60 9.29
CA ARG A 486 37.60 25.49 9.54
C ARG A 486 36.90 24.87 8.33
N ILE A 487 36.18 23.79 8.55
CA ILE A 487 35.34 23.13 7.55
C ILE A 487 33.89 23.41 7.92
N THR A 488 33.06 23.82 6.96
CA THR A 488 31.63 24.04 7.16
C THR A 488 30.86 23.15 6.20
N PHE A 489 29.96 22.34 6.73
CA PHE A 489 28.98 21.58 5.94
C PHE A 489 27.73 22.44 5.72
N ASP A 490 27.04 22.21 4.62
CA ASP A 490 25.85 22.99 4.25
C ASP A 490 24.63 22.77 5.17
N GLN A 491 24.69 21.74 6.02
CA GLN A 491 23.70 21.36 7.02
C GLN A 491 24.35 20.69 8.24
N VAL A 492 23.54 20.27 9.22
CA VAL A 492 24.03 19.51 10.38
C VAL A 492 24.25 18.06 9.98
N VAL A 493 25.45 17.52 10.26
CA VAL A 493 25.85 16.14 9.99
C VAL A 493 26.31 15.44 11.26
N ASP A 494 26.21 14.11 11.26
CA ASP A 494 26.89 13.23 12.20
C ASP A 494 28.28 12.87 11.65
N ILE A 495 29.28 12.85 12.52
CA ILE A 495 30.69 12.64 12.15
C ILE A 495 31.23 11.49 12.99
N ASP A 496 31.53 10.36 12.34
CA ASP A 496 32.08 9.18 13.01
C ASP A 496 33.61 9.27 13.12
N LEU A 497 34.08 9.73 14.29
CA LEU A 497 35.49 9.75 14.66
C LEU A 497 35.96 8.46 15.38
N THR A 498 35.10 7.45 15.47
CA THR A 498 35.35 6.23 16.27
C THR A 498 35.73 5.03 15.42
N THR A 499 35.18 4.92 14.20
CA THR A 499 35.44 3.80 13.29
C THR A 499 36.52 4.08 12.26
N GLY A 500 36.85 5.36 12.04
CA GLY A 500 37.88 5.80 11.11
C GLY A 500 38.33 7.24 11.35
N ASP A 501 39.16 7.73 10.44
CA ASP A 501 39.61 9.12 10.41
C ASP A 501 38.83 9.88 9.34
N ALA A 502 37.87 10.69 9.76
CA ALA A 502 37.04 11.47 8.85
C ALA A 502 37.82 12.59 8.15
N PHE A 503 38.94 13.05 8.72
CA PHE A 503 39.67 14.23 8.23
C PHE A 503 41.17 13.93 8.09
N GLU A 504 41.59 13.38 6.96
CA GLU A 504 43.02 13.16 6.73
C GLU A 504 43.70 14.43 6.20
N PHE A 505 44.58 15.01 7.01
CA PHE A 505 45.52 16.03 6.57
C PHE A 505 46.86 15.39 6.20
N PHE A 506 47.33 15.63 4.98
CA PHE A 506 48.56 15.04 4.44
C PHE A 506 49.53 16.12 3.95
N ASN A 507 50.75 16.12 4.49
CA ASN A 507 51.84 16.94 3.96
C ASN A 507 52.43 16.23 2.73
N GLN A 508 52.15 16.78 1.55
CA GLN A 508 52.56 16.24 0.25
C GLN A 508 54.06 16.36 0.02
N THR A 509 54.70 17.38 0.60
CA THR A 509 56.14 17.62 0.48
C THR A 509 56.95 16.58 1.27
N SER A 510 56.54 16.28 2.50
CA SER A 510 57.23 15.33 3.40
C SER A 510 56.71 13.89 3.28
N GLY A 511 55.53 13.72 2.69
CA GLY A 511 54.84 12.43 2.59
C GLY A 511 54.34 11.91 3.94
N GLN A 512 53.99 12.81 4.86
CA GLN A 512 53.57 12.47 6.23
C GLN A 512 52.12 12.89 6.47
N ILE A 513 51.36 12.03 7.18
CA ILE A 513 50.06 12.40 7.75
C ILE A 513 50.30 13.41 8.89
N VAL A 514 49.44 14.42 8.96
CA VAL A 514 49.40 15.45 10.00
C VAL A 514 48.45 14.98 11.09
N GLN A 515 48.89 15.03 12.34
CA GLN A 515 48.00 14.72 13.46
C GLN A 515 47.11 15.92 13.74
N ASP A 516 45.84 15.79 13.41
CA ASP A 516 44.80 16.78 13.60
C ASP A 516 44.03 16.57 14.93
N ILE A 517 43.30 17.61 15.33
CA ILE A 517 42.45 17.67 16.52
C ILE A 517 41.17 18.43 16.12
N PRO A 518 40.12 17.73 15.67
CA PRO A 518 38.87 18.35 15.25
C PRO A 518 38.00 18.72 16.46
N VAL A 519 37.38 19.90 16.42
CA VAL A 519 36.35 20.36 17.34
C VAL A 519 35.09 20.64 16.55
N ILE A 520 34.00 19.95 16.90
CA ILE A 520 32.73 19.99 16.15
C ILE A 520 31.75 20.93 16.86
N ASP A 521 31.15 21.86 16.11
CA ASP A 521 30.09 22.77 16.54
C ASP A 521 28.88 22.69 15.60
N ASN A 522 27.71 22.39 16.17
CA ASN A 522 26.42 22.29 15.46
C ASN A 522 25.45 23.42 15.83
N THR A 523 25.89 24.46 16.55
CA THR A 523 24.99 25.50 17.12
C THR A 523 24.43 26.47 16.09
N SER A 524 25.03 26.55 14.89
CA SER A 524 24.64 27.48 13.84
C SER A 524 23.49 26.97 12.95
N GLY A 525 23.00 25.75 13.17
CA GLY A 525 22.13 25.04 12.22
C GLY A 525 22.90 24.39 11.06
N LYS A 526 24.24 24.40 11.13
CA LYS A 526 25.19 23.70 10.28
C LYS A 526 26.28 23.10 11.15
N THR A 527 26.95 22.08 10.63
CA THR A 527 28.15 21.55 11.26
C THR A 527 29.37 22.33 10.82
N VAL A 528 30.07 22.90 11.81
CA VAL A 528 31.35 23.58 11.67
C VAL A 528 32.39 22.74 12.40
N VAL A 529 33.47 22.38 11.72
CA VAL A 529 34.60 21.65 12.29
C VAL A 529 35.81 22.57 12.31
N GLU A 530 36.25 22.96 13.51
CA GLU A 530 37.50 23.69 13.72
C GLU A 530 38.61 22.68 13.98
N VAL A 531 39.55 22.57 13.04
CA VAL A 531 40.66 21.63 13.12
C VAL A 531 41.92 22.36 13.52
N THR A 532 42.52 21.94 14.63
CA THR A 532 43.88 22.35 15.05
C THR A 532 44.85 21.17 14.94
N PHE A 533 46.15 21.40 15.11
CA PHE A 533 47.17 20.36 14.86
C PHE A 533 48.02 20.07 16.09
N ALA A 534 48.29 18.78 16.32
CA ALA A 534 49.20 18.33 17.35
C ALA A 534 50.67 18.39 16.86
N PRO A 535 51.65 18.77 17.71
CA PRO A 535 53.06 18.79 17.34
C PRO A 535 53.55 17.45 16.78
N GLY A 536 54.32 17.50 15.68
CA GLY A 536 54.74 16.30 14.95
C GLY A 536 55.69 16.60 13.77
N PRO A 537 55.95 15.63 12.89
CA PRO A 537 56.89 15.80 11.77
C PRO A 537 56.52 16.93 10.79
N SER A 538 55.24 17.31 10.73
CA SER A 538 54.69 18.36 9.86
C SER A 538 54.10 19.55 10.64
N VAL A 539 54.28 19.58 11.97
CA VAL A 539 53.65 20.56 12.87
C VAL A 539 54.64 20.99 13.95
N ASN A 540 54.86 22.29 14.11
CA ASN A 540 55.74 22.85 15.14
C ASN A 540 55.19 22.66 16.56
N GLN A 541 55.98 23.01 17.57
CA GLN A 541 55.59 22.87 18.98
C GLN A 541 54.43 23.78 19.41
N GLY A 542 54.12 24.82 18.63
CA GLY A 542 53.00 25.73 18.83
C GLY A 542 51.71 25.30 18.11
N GLY A 543 51.69 24.13 17.46
CA GLY A 543 50.52 23.63 16.72
C GLY A 543 50.37 24.21 15.30
N GLY A 544 51.35 24.96 14.81
CA GLY A 544 51.37 25.47 13.44
C GLY A 544 52.03 24.50 12.46
N LEU A 545 51.47 24.36 11.26
CA LEU A 545 52.03 23.58 10.17
C LEU A 545 53.45 24.07 9.78
N LEU A 546 54.34 23.15 9.43
CA LEU A 546 55.66 23.43 8.87
C LEU A 546 55.57 23.75 7.37
N ASP A 547 56.67 24.19 6.75
CA ASP A 547 56.66 24.49 5.31
C ASP A 547 56.34 23.24 4.48
N GLY A 548 55.44 23.40 3.51
CA GLY A 548 55.05 22.33 2.60
C GLY A 548 53.67 22.54 1.97
N ASP A 549 53.38 21.70 0.99
CA ASP A 549 52.06 21.58 0.36
C ASP A 549 51.22 20.58 1.14
N TYR A 550 49.97 20.93 1.40
CA TYR A 550 49.05 20.15 2.21
C TYR A 550 47.81 19.76 1.42
N ARG A 551 47.24 18.62 1.77
CA ARG A 551 45.95 18.15 1.25
C ARG A 551 45.07 17.75 2.42
N LEU A 552 43.81 18.13 2.37
CA LEU A 552 42.74 17.60 3.19
C LEU A 552 41.93 16.62 2.33
N THR A 553 41.68 15.43 2.85
CA THR A 553 40.66 14.52 2.32
C THR A 553 39.62 14.22 3.39
N ILE A 554 38.35 14.25 3.01
CA ILE A 554 37.24 13.89 3.90
C ILE A 554 36.60 12.61 3.39
N ASP A 555 36.47 11.62 4.28
CA ASP A 555 35.84 10.34 3.96
C ASP A 555 34.31 10.50 4.00
N PRO A 556 33.60 10.35 2.87
CA PRO A 556 32.16 10.55 2.82
C PRO A 556 31.38 9.53 3.67
N GLU A 557 31.89 8.32 3.88
CA GLU A 557 31.18 7.27 4.63
C GLU A 557 31.10 7.57 6.14
N LEU A 558 31.98 8.46 6.63
CA LEU A 558 32.07 8.89 8.02
C LEU A 558 31.32 10.21 8.30
N ILE A 559 30.73 10.83 7.27
CA ILE A 559 29.96 12.07 7.36
C ILE A 559 28.53 11.80 6.90
N LYS A 560 27.57 11.81 7.82
CA LYS A 560 26.20 11.35 7.53
C LYS A 560 25.13 12.39 7.84
N LEU A 561 24.08 12.41 7.02
CA LEU A 561 22.79 12.98 7.36
C LEU A 561 21.80 11.83 7.52
N SER A 562 21.43 11.50 8.75
CA SER A 562 20.72 10.26 9.07
C SER A 562 21.49 9.03 8.56
N SER A 563 21.01 8.36 7.51
CA SER A 563 21.68 7.22 6.88
C SER A 563 22.37 7.55 5.56
N LEU A 564 22.26 8.79 5.07
CA LEU A 564 22.78 9.24 3.79
C LEU A 564 24.23 9.72 3.96
N ASP A 565 25.13 9.22 3.11
CA ASP A 565 26.53 9.64 3.11
C ASP A 565 26.70 11.02 2.47
N MET A 566 27.80 11.69 2.79
CA MET A 566 28.15 12.97 2.18
C MET A 566 28.41 12.82 0.67
N ASP A 567 28.02 13.81 -0.12
CA ASP A 567 28.49 14.01 -1.49
C ASP A 567 29.82 14.79 -1.47
N GLY A 568 30.93 14.05 -1.48
CA GLY A 568 32.27 14.60 -1.35
C GLY A 568 32.82 15.23 -2.62
N ASP A 569 32.43 14.76 -3.80
CA ASP A 569 32.90 15.31 -5.08
C ASP A 569 31.90 16.27 -5.75
N THR A 570 30.76 16.51 -5.10
CA THR A 570 29.70 17.46 -5.46
C THR A 570 29.02 17.14 -6.79
N ASP A 571 28.91 15.84 -7.13
CA ASP A 571 28.26 15.38 -8.35
C ASP A 571 26.73 15.17 -8.19
N GLY A 572 26.22 15.34 -6.98
CA GLY A 572 24.83 15.16 -6.57
C GLY A 572 24.52 13.76 -6.01
N GLN A 573 25.44 12.80 -6.09
CA GLN A 573 25.32 11.47 -5.51
C GLN A 573 26.04 11.41 -4.17
N GLU A 574 25.53 10.61 -3.23
CA GLU A 574 26.27 10.32 -2.01
C GLU A 574 27.56 9.53 -2.31
N GLY A 575 28.59 9.71 -1.48
CA GLY A 575 29.90 9.15 -1.67
C GLY A 575 30.88 10.13 -2.34
N GLY A 576 31.95 9.59 -2.92
CA GLY A 576 33.02 10.41 -3.49
C GLY A 576 33.89 11.07 -2.41
N VAL A 577 35.22 11.01 -2.57
CA VAL A 577 36.12 11.62 -1.57
C VAL A 577 36.19 13.12 -1.81
N PHE A 578 35.90 13.92 -0.79
CA PHE A 578 36.19 15.36 -0.85
C PHE A 578 37.70 15.58 -0.78
N VAL A 579 38.21 16.45 -1.65
CA VAL A 579 39.64 16.76 -1.72
C VAL A 579 39.85 18.28 -1.79
N PHE A 580 40.65 18.81 -0.87
CA PHE A 580 41.09 20.19 -0.85
C PHE A 580 42.61 20.27 -0.76
N GLY A 581 43.26 21.08 -1.61
CA GLY A 581 44.72 21.19 -1.65
C GLY A 581 45.42 20.20 -2.59
N ALA A 582 44.68 19.48 -3.43
CA ALA A 582 45.28 18.60 -4.45
C ALA A 582 45.88 19.36 -5.65
N GLY A 583 45.54 20.64 -5.82
CA GLY A 583 46.11 21.51 -6.85
C GLY A 583 46.45 22.89 -6.31
N GLN A 584 47.24 23.67 -7.07
CA GLN A 584 47.67 25.01 -6.67
C GLN A 584 46.53 26.03 -6.55
N VAL A 585 45.31 25.70 -6.98
CA VAL A 585 44.16 26.61 -6.95
C VAL A 585 43.65 26.85 -5.53
N ASP A 586 43.78 25.85 -4.65
CA ASP A 586 43.26 25.91 -3.28
C ASP A 586 44.20 26.66 -2.32
N ASN A 587 45.45 26.90 -2.75
CA ASN A 587 46.49 27.55 -1.95
C ASN A 587 46.65 26.96 -0.53
N PHE A 588 46.50 25.64 -0.41
CA PHE A 588 46.73 24.93 0.85
C PHE A 588 48.20 24.53 0.99
N TYR A 589 49.03 25.53 1.23
CA TYR A 589 50.46 25.35 1.50
C TYR A 589 50.87 26.27 2.65
N ARG A 590 51.89 25.89 3.40
CA ARG A 590 52.56 26.80 4.34
C ARG A 590 53.92 27.14 3.77
N ALA A 591 54.22 28.43 3.66
CA ALA A 591 55.52 28.95 3.28
C ALA A 591 55.86 30.17 4.16
N TYR A 592 56.74 29.96 5.15
CA TYR A 592 57.18 31.05 6.01
C TYR A 592 57.92 32.11 5.20
N GLY A 593 57.42 33.35 5.27
CA GLY A 593 57.91 34.46 4.48
C GLY A 593 57.09 34.75 3.23
N ASP A 594 56.12 33.91 2.84
CA ASP A 594 55.13 34.30 1.81
C ASP A 594 54.00 35.06 2.51
N PHE A 595 53.97 36.37 2.29
CA PHE A 595 53.00 37.29 2.89
C PHE A 595 51.97 37.80 1.89
N ASP A 596 52.05 37.40 0.62
CA ASP A 596 51.19 37.89 -0.46
C ASP A 596 50.46 36.81 -1.28
N LEU A 597 50.60 35.53 -0.90
CA LEU A 597 50.06 34.34 -1.60
C LEU A 597 50.60 34.16 -3.00
N SER A 598 51.80 34.66 -3.29
CA SER A 598 52.41 34.42 -4.59
C SER A 598 52.93 32.99 -4.75
N GLY A 599 53.05 32.24 -3.65
CA GLY A 599 53.64 30.89 -3.63
C GLY A 599 55.17 30.92 -3.68
N SER A 600 55.80 32.09 -3.52
CA SER A 600 57.27 32.24 -3.55
C SER A 600 57.74 33.39 -2.69
N VAL A 601 58.74 33.16 -1.84
CA VAL A 601 59.26 34.21 -0.94
C VAL A 601 60.24 35.10 -1.69
N ASN A 602 59.85 36.35 -1.97
CA ASN A 602 60.56 37.22 -2.88
C ASN A 602 60.72 38.68 -2.35
N LEU A 603 61.15 39.59 -3.22
CA LEU A 603 61.40 40.99 -2.84
C LEU A 603 60.14 41.73 -2.36
N ALA A 604 58.95 41.33 -2.81
CA ALA A 604 57.68 41.86 -2.31
C ALA A 604 57.50 41.50 -0.83
N ASP A 605 57.70 40.22 -0.49
CA ASP A 605 57.62 39.75 0.89
C ASP A 605 58.69 40.36 1.79
N PHE A 606 59.92 40.53 1.27
CA PHE A 606 60.97 41.18 2.04
C PHE A 606 60.64 42.63 2.36
N ALA A 607 59.92 43.32 1.45
CA ALA A 607 59.45 44.68 1.72
C ALA A 607 58.40 44.71 2.84
N ALA A 608 57.56 43.69 2.96
CA ALA A 608 56.62 43.51 4.07
C ALA A 608 57.38 43.16 5.37
N PHE A 609 58.28 42.17 5.34
CA PHE A 609 59.13 41.78 6.48
C PHE A 609 59.86 42.99 7.07
N ARG A 610 60.52 43.78 6.22
CA ARG A 610 61.30 44.96 6.65
C ARG A 610 60.44 46.02 7.35
N GLN A 611 59.15 46.12 7.03
CA GLN A 611 58.25 47.08 7.71
C GLN A 611 57.92 46.64 9.14
N ALA A 612 57.88 45.33 9.37
CA ALA A 612 57.57 44.75 10.67
C ALA A 612 58.82 44.50 11.54
N PHE A 613 60.00 44.39 10.93
CA PHE A 613 61.26 44.15 11.65
C PHE A 613 61.56 45.19 12.74
N GLY A 614 61.85 44.70 13.95
CA GLY A 614 62.14 45.50 15.14
C GLY A 614 60.90 45.94 15.93
N ASN A 615 59.68 45.60 15.48
CA ASN A 615 58.46 45.82 16.26
C ASN A 615 58.23 44.65 17.23
N SER A 616 57.59 44.93 18.35
CA SER A 616 57.22 43.95 19.37
C SER A 616 55.71 43.88 19.56
N LEU A 617 55.23 42.82 20.19
CA LEU A 617 53.82 42.61 20.49
C LEU A 617 53.19 43.86 21.13
N GLY A 618 52.18 44.42 20.48
CA GLY A 618 51.50 45.67 20.88
C GLY A 618 51.88 46.90 20.05
N ASP A 619 52.94 46.84 19.24
CA ASP A 619 53.26 47.88 18.26
C ASP A 619 52.33 47.81 17.04
N ALA A 620 52.01 48.96 16.45
CA ALA A 620 51.05 49.07 15.34
C ALA A 620 51.44 48.29 14.07
N ASN A 621 52.74 47.99 13.90
CA ASN A 621 53.28 47.24 12.76
C ASN A 621 53.79 45.85 13.16
N TYR A 622 53.54 45.41 14.40
CA TYR A 622 53.82 44.02 14.77
C TYR A 622 52.80 43.12 14.08
N LEU A 623 53.33 42.11 13.38
CA LEU A 623 52.57 41.08 12.69
C LEU A 623 53.02 39.75 13.27
N ASP A 624 52.19 39.16 14.13
CA ASP A 624 52.35 37.86 14.79
C ASP A 624 52.88 36.75 13.87
N GLN A 625 52.38 36.68 12.64
CA GLN A 625 52.79 35.71 11.64
C GLN A 625 54.23 35.86 11.09
N ILE A 626 54.89 37.00 11.36
CA ILE A 626 56.31 37.23 11.03
C ILE A 626 57.20 36.86 12.23
N ASP A 627 56.61 36.70 13.41
CA ASP A 627 57.29 36.26 14.62
C ASP A 627 57.31 34.72 14.66
N ALA A 628 58.28 34.14 13.96
CA ALA A 628 58.41 32.71 13.69
C ALA A 628 58.64 31.88 14.94
N ASP A 629 59.32 32.44 15.95
CA ASP A 629 59.58 31.78 17.22
C ASP A 629 58.59 32.21 18.33
N SER A 630 57.67 33.12 18.00
CA SER A 630 56.60 33.61 18.87
C SER A 630 57.12 34.18 20.18
N ASP A 631 58.30 34.81 20.15
CA ASP A 631 58.93 35.42 21.33
C ASP A 631 58.38 36.82 21.67
N GLY A 632 57.51 37.35 20.81
CA GLY A 632 56.89 38.66 20.91
C GLY A 632 57.71 39.79 20.27
N MET A 633 58.76 39.48 19.51
CA MET A 633 59.63 40.45 18.83
C MET A 633 60.00 39.96 17.43
N ILE A 634 59.75 40.79 16.41
CA ILE A 634 60.20 40.49 15.04
C ILE A 634 61.67 40.87 14.90
N GLY A 635 62.56 39.91 15.14
CA GLY A 635 64.00 40.09 15.30
C GLY A 635 64.85 39.28 14.31
N LEU A 636 66.10 39.06 14.73
CA LEU A 636 67.10 38.39 13.88
C LEU A 636 66.79 36.91 13.66
N THR A 637 66.09 36.25 14.60
CA THR A 637 65.65 34.86 14.44
C THR A 637 64.65 34.75 13.29
N ASP A 638 63.66 35.63 13.26
CA ASP A 638 62.65 35.69 12.19
C ASP A 638 63.25 36.00 10.84
N PHE A 639 64.22 36.91 10.82
CA PHE A 639 64.93 37.25 9.60
C PHE A 639 65.78 36.10 9.09
N ALA A 640 66.38 35.31 9.99
CA ALA A 640 67.12 34.11 9.60
C ALA A 640 66.17 33.10 8.93
N ASN A 641 65.01 32.82 9.54
CA ASN A 641 63.97 31.96 8.97
C ASN A 641 63.47 32.49 7.61
N PHE A 642 63.25 33.80 7.50
CA PHE A 642 62.74 34.41 6.26
C PHE A 642 63.76 34.23 5.13
N ARG A 643 65.04 34.45 5.43
CA ARG A 643 66.13 34.33 4.47
C ARG A 643 66.35 32.89 3.99
N GLU A 644 66.03 31.89 4.81
CA GLU A 644 66.14 30.48 4.41
C GLU A 644 65.17 30.12 3.28
N ASN A 645 64.01 30.79 3.25
CA ASN A 645 63.00 30.59 2.20
C ASN A 645 63.12 31.56 1.02
N PHE A 646 63.92 32.62 1.15
CA PHE A 646 64.02 33.67 0.14
C PHE A 646 64.59 33.17 -1.20
N GLY A 647 63.79 33.30 -2.26
CA GLY A 647 64.12 32.90 -3.63
C GLY A 647 63.74 31.47 -3.99
N ASN A 648 63.03 30.75 -3.12
CA ASN A 648 62.43 29.43 -3.39
C ASN A 648 61.09 29.54 -4.10
#